data_AF-A0A438GWG9-F1
#
_entry.id   AF-A0A438GWG9-F1
#
_cell.length_a   1.000
_cell.length_b   1.000
_cell.length_c   1.000
_cell.angle_alpha   90.00
_cell.angle_beta   90.00
_cell.angle_gamma   90.00
#
_symmetry.space_group_name_H-M   'P 1'
#
loop_
_entity.id
_entity.type
_entity.pdbx_description
1 polymer ?
#
loop_
_entity_poly.entity_id
_entity_poly.type
_entity_poly.pdbx_seq_one_letter_code
_entity_poly.pdbx_strand_id
1 'polypeptide(L)'
;MIGNLLHVLRDYKPSMEEDSVRWKGGRNGKFRVKEAYRLVTRPNDIGFPSRCIWVDSVPTKVAFYAWEATWGRVLTLDRLQKRGWQLPNCCFLCGCEEETVNHILIHCIVVRVLWDIVLGLSGVQWVFPETGTKKFKRLKKAGKDTDPRVHSDFFDEDGLLLDDIDDDEAKSKYDDEDVVGDDEMDGFIVDAEETDGCPVRKLKRKSRQEYGVSSSTVEEAHDIFGDPNEYLNRRKKSLARIDQFDNSGRQMEGSLNNVYEPFILTEKYLTEKDDLIRNIDMPERIQISEESTGPAPVDIMSIKEETSWILSQLTTKITWFCKMKVIEGNDEGPDLFKKVEQDIERFLKLHHVEKHDIPFIAMYRKELCLSLLKDPEQDVAENEDEDETKRTTRLKRNKVILWVIKDLDRKWLLLRKRKNALQLYYNKRYEEELLKMHDEARLNLNKELFKSISNSLKNAESEIEVDDVNLKFNLHFPLDEVNVSQGQFKRPKRKSHYKVCSNAGLWEVAAKFGCNSEQFGLQVTLVNVRREDLEDLKESPEEIASTFTGPVFETPQAVLKGARHMAAVEISSEPCFRKHVRSIFMEEAVVSTRPTPKGNMVIDPSHEFSGFKWLHGKPLSQFKDAQWLLIQRAEEEKLLEVTIKLPESTLNKLTSESNDCYLSDGVSISARLWNEQRKLILQDAFSNFLLPYMEKQARVFLTAKAKAWLLEEYGKQLWNRASVAPYQHKENDDELDEETAPRVMACCWDPGNPATTFVMLDSLGEVMDVLHASSLIIWSRNNQKQQKQKKIDQERVREFMTEHQPHVVVLGAVNLACRRLKEEIYEL
;
A
#
# COMPACT_ATOMS: atom_id res chain seq x y z
N MET A 1 43.80 -9.17 1.87
CA MET A 1 42.69 -10.03 1.39
C MET A 1 43.06 -11.51 1.19
N ILE A 2 43.92 -11.91 0.23
CA ILE A 2 44.12 -13.32 -0.16
C ILE A 2 44.43 -14.27 1.03
N GLY A 3 45.26 -13.85 1.99
CA GLY A 3 45.61 -14.69 3.16
C GLY A 3 44.41 -15.17 3.98
N ASN A 4 43.40 -14.32 4.20
CA ASN A 4 42.22 -14.67 4.98
C ASN A 4 41.34 -15.69 4.22
N LEU A 5 41.31 -15.63 2.88
CA LEU A 5 40.58 -16.59 2.05
C LEU A 5 41.16 -18.00 2.20
N LEU A 6 42.49 -18.14 2.14
CA LEU A 6 43.17 -19.42 2.37
C LEU A 6 42.96 -19.95 3.79
N HIS A 7 42.84 -19.05 4.78
CA HIS A 7 42.59 -19.46 6.17
C HIS A 7 41.13 -19.90 6.43
N VAL A 8 40.16 -19.37 5.67
CA VAL A 8 38.75 -19.81 5.69
C VAL A 8 38.54 -21.10 4.88
N LEU A 9 39.24 -21.27 3.75
CA LEU A 9 39.15 -22.46 2.91
C LEU A 9 39.90 -23.68 3.46
N ARG A 10 40.67 -23.53 4.55
CA ARG A 10 41.58 -24.55 5.10
C ARG A 10 40.90 -25.88 5.46
N ASP A 11 39.64 -25.82 5.87
CA ASP A 11 38.84 -26.99 6.27
C ASP A 11 37.90 -27.51 5.15
N TYR A 12 37.90 -26.86 3.98
CA TYR A 12 37.04 -27.20 2.84
C TYR A 12 37.83 -27.96 1.77
N LYS A 13 37.37 -29.17 1.43
CA LYS A 13 37.87 -29.89 0.25
C LYS A 13 37.20 -29.34 -1.01
N PRO A 14 37.95 -28.84 -2.01
CA PRO A 14 37.37 -28.41 -3.27
C PRO A 14 36.70 -29.60 -3.98
N SER A 15 35.57 -29.33 -4.62
CA SER A 15 34.81 -30.28 -5.43
C SER A 15 35.07 -30.02 -6.92
N MET A 16 34.65 -30.95 -7.78
CA MET A 16 34.51 -30.71 -9.23
C MET A 16 33.05 -30.31 -9.59
N GLU A 17 32.18 -30.16 -8.59
CA GLU A 17 30.87 -29.50 -8.72
C GLU A 17 31.04 -27.98 -8.88
N GLU A 18 30.15 -27.33 -9.63
CA GLU A 18 30.15 -25.87 -9.80
C GLU A 18 29.84 -25.13 -8.47
N ASP A 19 30.52 -24.00 -8.25
CA ASP A 19 30.32 -23.16 -7.06
C ASP A 19 28.88 -22.67 -6.96
N SER A 20 28.25 -22.94 -5.82
CA SER A 20 26.81 -22.68 -5.61
C SER A 20 26.56 -21.84 -4.36
N VAL A 21 25.87 -20.71 -4.52
CA VAL A 21 25.49 -19.82 -3.40
C VAL A 21 24.44 -20.52 -2.54
N ARG A 22 24.86 -21.04 -1.38
CA ARG A 22 24.01 -21.72 -0.38
C ARG A 22 23.74 -20.81 0.82
N TRP A 23 22.49 -20.78 1.27
CA TRP A 23 22.06 -19.97 2.40
C TRP A 23 22.23 -20.71 3.74
N LYS A 24 22.89 -20.05 4.70
CA LYS A 24 23.17 -20.60 6.04
C LYS A 24 21.95 -20.60 6.99
N GLY A 25 20.86 -19.91 6.64
CA GLY A 25 19.69 -19.74 7.52
C GLY A 25 18.72 -20.93 7.60
N GLY A 26 18.90 -21.95 6.75
CA GLY A 26 18.01 -23.11 6.67
C GLY A 26 18.80 -24.41 6.50
N ARG A 27 18.20 -25.54 6.90
CA ARG A 27 18.87 -26.87 6.93
C ARG A 27 19.28 -27.39 5.54
N ASN A 28 18.68 -26.85 4.48
CA ASN A 28 18.77 -27.40 3.12
C ASN A 28 19.57 -26.51 2.16
N GLY A 29 20.21 -25.44 2.64
CA GLY A 29 21.02 -24.52 1.82
C GLY A 29 20.26 -23.66 0.79
N LYS A 30 18.93 -23.84 0.64
CA LYS A 30 18.06 -23.05 -0.24
C LYS A 30 17.38 -21.94 0.54
N PHE A 31 17.30 -20.74 -0.05
CA PHE A 31 16.59 -19.60 0.55
C PHE A 31 15.08 -19.89 0.70
N ARG A 32 14.50 -19.44 1.81
CA ARG A 32 13.06 -19.51 2.12
C ARG A 32 12.65 -18.27 2.90
N VAL A 33 11.60 -17.59 2.47
CA VAL A 33 11.13 -16.34 3.11
C VAL A 33 10.66 -16.61 4.54
N LYS A 34 9.96 -17.71 4.78
CA LYS A 34 9.44 -18.10 6.10
C LYS A 34 10.56 -18.44 7.09
N GLU A 35 11.67 -19.00 6.63
CA GLU A 35 12.85 -19.21 7.48
C GLU A 35 13.62 -17.90 7.73
N ALA A 36 13.65 -16.98 6.76
CA ALA A 36 14.32 -15.69 6.91
C ALA A 36 13.57 -14.77 7.88
N TYR A 37 12.25 -14.70 7.73
CA TYR A 37 11.36 -13.98 8.65
C TYR A 37 11.53 -14.50 10.08
N ARG A 38 11.52 -15.83 10.28
CA ARG A 38 11.78 -16.48 11.59
C ARG A 38 13.15 -16.18 12.19
N LEU A 39 14.16 -15.80 11.41
CA LEU A 39 15.46 -15.39 11.93
C LEU A 39 15.44 -13.92 12.36
N VAL A 40 14.77 -13.05 11.60
CA VAL A 40 14.66 -11.60 11.89
C VAL A 40 13.69 -11.34 13.05
N THR A 41 12.56 -12.02 13.14
CA THR A 41 11.57 -11.86 14.21
C THR A 41 11.91 -12.63 15.50
N ARG A 42 13.20 -12.93 15.74
CA ARG A 42 13.68 -13.65 16.92
C ARG A 42 14.68 -12.80 17.74
N PRO A 43 14.21 -11.79 18.50
CA PRO A 43 14.85 -11.50 19.78
C PRO A 43 14.64 -12.74 20.68
N ASN A 44 15.73 -13.42 21.03
CA ASN A 44 15.85 -14.58 21.93
C ASN A 44 14.55 -15.35 22.28
N ASP A 45 14.42 -16.57 21.76
CA ASP A 45 13.28 -17.48 21.91
C ASP A 45 13.11 -18.04 23.35
N ILE A 46 12.84 -17.15 24.31
CA ILE A 46 12.38 -17.47 25.66
C ILE A 46 10.89 -17.81 25.54
N GLY A 47 10.60 -19.06 25.17
CA GLY A 47 9.23 -19.54 24.97
C GLY A 47 8.33 -19.21 26.17
N PHE A 48 7.35 -18.33 25.94
CA PHE A 48 6.43 -17.86 26.97
C PHE A 48 5.66 -19.05 27.61
N PRO A 49 5.75 -19.26 28.93
CA PRO A 49 5.26 -20.48 29.57
C PRO A 49 3.75 -20.42 29.84
N SER A 50 2.95 -20.32 28.79
CA SER A 50 1.48 -20.18 28.84
C SER A 50 0.80 -21.19 29.77
N ARG A 51 1.17 -22.47 29.64
CA ARG A 51 0.66 -23.60 30.44
C ARG A 51 1.06 -23.58 31.93
N CYS A 52 1.90 -22.64 32.36
CA CYS A 52 2.28 -22.46 33.76
C CYS A 52 1.65 -21.22 34.40
N ILE A 53 0.96 -20.39 33.61
CA ILE A 53 0.33 -19.14 34.05
C ILE A 53 -1.19 -19.25 33.95
N TRP A 54 -1.68 -19.79 32.83
CA TRP A 54 -3.09 -20.06 32.59
C TRP A 54 -3.41 -21.49 33.06
N VAL A 55 -3.77 -21.61 34.33
CA VAL A 55 -4.16 -22.86 35.00
C VAL A 55 -5.53 -22.65 35.63
N ASP A 56 -6.49 -23.53 35.35
CA ASP A 56 -7.92 -23.32 35.66
C ASP A 56 -8.23 -23.22 37.16
N SER A 57 -7.30 -23.66 38.03
CA SER A 57 -7.40 -23.55 39.49
C SER A 57 -6.92 -22.20 40.06
N VAL A 58 -6.39 -21.30 39.24
CA VAL A 58 -5.84 -20.00 39.68
C VAL A 58 -6.79 -18.86 39.33
N PRO A 59 -7.19 -18.00 40.29
CA PRO A 59 -8.05 -16.85 40.01
C PRO A 59 -7.45 -15.93 38.94
N THR A 60 -8.27 -15.47 37.98
CA THR A 60 -7.81 -14.77 36.77
C THR A 60 -6.96 -13.53 37.06
N LYS A 61 -7.22 -12.82 38.16
CA LYS A 61 -6.42 -11.66 38.62
C LYS A 61 -4.98 -12.05 38.98
N VAL A 62 -4.77 -13.23 39.57
CA VAL A 62 -3.45 -13.76 39.92
C VAL A 62 -2.72 -14.28 38.68
N ALA A 63 -3.43 -14.96 37.77
CA ALA A 63 -2.88 -15.39 36.48
C ALA A 63 -2.43 -14.19 35.62
N PHE A 64 -3.23 -13.10 35.58
CA PHE A 64 -2.87 -11.87 34.89
C PHE A 64 -1.66 -11.16 35.52
N TYR A 65 -1.59 -11.07 36.85
CA TYR A 65 -0.42 -10.52 37.55
C TYR A 65 0.85 -11.35 37.28
N ALA A 66 0.74 -12.68 37.28
CA ALA A 66 1.84 -13.58 36.92
C ALA A 66 2.27 -13.40 35.45
N TRP A 67 1.32 -13.20 34.53
CA TRP A 67 1.60 -12.85 33.13
C TRP A 67 2.43 -11.56 33.04
N GLU A 68 1.98 -10.46 33.63
CA GLU A 68 2.73 -9.19 33.64
C GLU A 68 4.11 -9.33 34.30
N ALA A 69 4.22 -10.12 35.38
CA ALA A 69 5.49 -10.41 36.04
C ALA A 69 6.47 -11.18 35.14
N THR A 70 5.99 -12.13 34.33
CA THR A 70 6.87 -12.84 33.37
C THR A 70 7.40 -11.94 32.25
N TRP A 71 6.61 -10.95 31.81
CA TRP A 71 7.05 -9.91 30.87
C TRP A 71 7.83 -8.76 31.55
N GLY A 72 7.97 -8.79 32.88
CA GLY A 72 8.61 -7.72 33.66
C GLY A 72 7.89 -6.37 33.53
N ARG A 73 6.55 -6.38 33.42
CA ARG A 73 5.69 -5.20 33.20
C ARG A 73 4.94 -4.70 34.44
N VAL A 74 5.04 -5.42 35.56
CA VAL A 74 4.55 -4.99 36.88
C VAL A 74 5.10 -3.60 37.23
N LEU A 75 4.31 -2.81 37.94
CA LEU A 75 4.61 -1.43 38.34
C LEU A 75 5.58 -1.35 39.53
N THR A 76 6.82 -1.82 39.34
CA THR A 76 7.92 -1.61 40.30
C THR A 76 8.57 -0.25 40.14
N LEU A 77 9.26 0.25 41.18
CA LEU A 77 9.94 1.56 41.15
C LEU A 77 10.93 1.69 39.98
N ASP A 78 11.67 0.63 39.62
CA ASP A 78 12.57 0.64 38.45
C ASP A 78 11.83 0.94 37.12
N ARG A 79 10.55 0.54 37.03
CA ARG A 79 9.70 0.79 35.85
C ARG A 79 9.07 2.18 35.86
N LEU A 80 8.93 2.82 37.02
CA LEU A 80 8.51 4.22 37.12
C LEU A 80 9.67 5.17 36.79
N GLN A 81 10.89 4.89 37.28
CA GLN A 81 12.10 5.60 36.87
C GLN A 81 12.31 5.54 35.34
N LYS A 82 12.18 4.34 34.75
CA LYS A 82 12.25 4.14 33.28
C LYS A 82 11.08 4.76 32.49
N ARG A 83 10.14 5.44 33.17
CA ARG A 83 9.07 6.27 32.60
C ARG A 83 9.22 7.76 32.96
N GLY A 84 10.40 8.18 33.43
CA GLY A 84 10.74 9.58 33.72
C GLY A 84 10.42 10.05 35.14
N TRP A 85 9.97 9.18 36.05
CA TRP A 85 9.65 9.58 37.42
C TRP A 85 10.91 9.60 38.31
N GLN A 86 11.31 10.79 38.74
CA GLN A 86 12.45 10.99 39.63
C GLN A 86 12.06 10.66 41.09
N LEU A 87 12.33 9.42 41.50
CA LEU A 87 12.06 8.89 42.84
C LEU A 87 13.20 7.98 43.31
N PRO A 88 13.48 7.90 44.63
CA PRO A 88 14.47 6.98 45.17
C PRO A 88 13.97 5.54 45.06
N ASN A 89 14.72 4.70 44.34
CA ASN A 89 14.36 3.29 44.16
C ASN A 89 14.96 2.43 45.28
N CYS A 90 14.10 1.96 46.18
CA CYS A 90 14.45 1.00 47.23
C CYS A 90 13.27 0.07 47.48
N CYS A 91 13.53 -1.23 47.58
CA CYS A 91 12.52 -2.26 47.82
C CYS A 91 11.87 -2.08 49.19
N PHE A 92 10.57 -1.75 49.19
CA PHE A 92 9.77 -1.48 50.39
C PHE A 92 9.80 -2.63 51.43
N LEU A 93 10.01 -3.87 50.98
CA LEU A 93 10.01 -5.06 51.85
C LEU A 93 11.35 -5.30 52.58
N CYS A 94 12.49 -4.85 52.05
CA CYS A 94 13.81 -5.13 52.65
C CYS A 94 14.62 -3.88 53.03
N GLY A 95 14.39 -2.73 52.39
CA GLY A 95 15.14 -1.49 52.63
C GLY A 95 16.62 -1.51 52.19
N CYS A 96 17.09 -2.57 51.54
CA CYS A 96 18.53 -2.82 51.30
C CYS A 96 18.94 -2.86 49.81
N GLU A 97 18.01 -3.09 48.89
CA GLU A 97 18.27 -3.24 47.44
C GLU A 97 17.22 -2.50 46.61
N GLU A 98 17.49 -2.29 45.32
CA GLU A 98 16.55 -1.70 44.37
C GLU A 98 15.29 -2.56 44.15
N GLU A 99 14.14 -1.91 44.03
CA GLU A 99 12.88 -2.55 43.70
C GLU A 99 12.78 -2.86 42.19
N THR A 100 13.20 -4.06 41.82
CA THR A 100 12.97 -4.65 40.51
C THR A 100 11.96 -5.80 40.59
N VAL A 101 11.26 -6.11 39.50
CA VAL A 101 10.29 -7.22 39.43
C VAL A 101 10.88 -8.58 39.86
N ASN A 102 12.17 -8.81 39.61
CA ASN A 102 12.84 -10.03 40.09
C ASN A 102 13.21 -9.94 41.58
N HIS A 103 13.65 -8.78 42.07
CA HIS A 103 13.96 -8.62 43.50
C HIS A 103 12.68 -8.79 44.34
N ILE A 104 11.63 -8.01 44.10
CA ILE A 104 10.40 -8.02 44.93
C ILE A 104 9.61 -9.33 44.88
N LEU A 105 9.79 -10.17 43.84
CA LEU A 105 9.08 -11.46 43.73
C LEU A 105 9.94 -12.70 44.07
N ILE A 106 11.28 -12.58 44.07
CA ILE A 106 12.18 -13.74 44.13
C ILE A 106 13.38 -13.53 45.06
N HIS A 107 14.11 -12.43 44.95
CA HIS A 107 15.42 -12.28 45.62
C HIS A 107 15.37 -11.54 46.96
N CYS A 108 14.35 -10.71 47.20
CA CYS A 108 14.10 -10.01 48.47
C CYS A 108 14.11 -10.98 49.65
N ILE A 109 14.90 -10.67 50.68
CA ILE A 109 15.11 -11.58 51.85
C ILE A 109 13.80 -11.98 52.53
N VAL A 110 12.85 -11.05 52.70
CA VAL A 110 11.51 -11.32 53.27
C VAL A 110 10.70 -12.28 52.38
N VAL A 111 10.80 -12.12 51.07
CA VAL A 111 10.04 -12.92 50.09
C VAL A 111 10.68 -14.30 49.89
N ARG A 112 12.00 -14.41 50.05
CA ARG A 112 12.69 -15.70 50.14
C ARG A 112 12.21 -16.51 51.35
N VAL A 113 12.10 -15.91 52.53
CA VAL A 113 11.56 -16.58 53.73
C VAL A 113 10.11 -17.05 53.48
N LEU A 114 9.26 -16.22 52.85
CA LEU A 114 7.90 -16.64 52.46
C LEU A 114 7.91 -17.81 51.46
N TRP A 115 8.78 -17.78 50.46
CA TRP A 115 8.94 -18.91 49.53
C TRP A 115 9.44 -20.17 50.23
N ASP A 116 10.43 -20.07 51.12
CA ASP A 116 10.99 -21.22 51.83
C ASP A 116 9.92 -21.90 52.73
N ILE A 117 9.00 -21.12 53.31
CA ILE A 117 7.81 -21.63 54.01
C ILE A 117 6.85 -22.35 53.04
N VAL A 118 6.45 -21.71 51.93
CA VAL A 118 5.50 -22.28 50.95
C VAL A 118 6.06 -23.53 50.25
N LEU A 119 7.36 -23.54 49.95
CA LEU A 119 8.08 -24.64 49.33
C LEU A 119 8.32 -25.78 50.33
N GLY A 120 8.61 -25.45 51.60
CA GLY A 120 8.66 -26.42 52.70
C GLY A 120 7.33 -27.13 52.91
N LEU A 121 6.22 -26.38 52.98
CA LEU A 121 4.85 -26.92 53.11
C LEU A 121 4.42 -27.79 51.92
N SER A 122 4.99 -27.56 50.73
CA SER A 122 4.72 -28.37 49.53
C SER A 122 5.76 -29.48 49.27
N GLY A 123 6.75 -29.64 50.15
CA GLY A 123 7.79 -30.67 50.03
C GLY A 123 8.75 -30.46 48.85
N VAL A 124 8.92 -29.23 48.40
CA VAL A 124 9.75 -28.85 47.24
C VAL A 124 11.01 -28.15 47.69
N GLN A 125 12.18 -28.57 47.19
CA GLN A 125 13.40 -27.76 47.24
C GLN A 125 13.59 -27.02 45.92
N TRP A 126 13.79 -25.71 46.01
CA TRP A 126 14.05 -24.83 44.86
C TRP A 126 15.44 -24.19 45.00
N VAL A 127 16.07 -23.85 43.87
CA VAL A 127 17.34 -23.11 43.84
C VAL A 127 17.13 -21.83 43.06
N PHE A 128 17.28 -20.69 43.74
CA PHE A 128 17.12 -19.37 43.14
C PHE A 128 18.36 -19.01 42.30
N PRO A 129 18.24 -18.74 40.97
CA PRO A 129 19.37 -18.39 40.12
C PRO A 129 19.71 -16.90 40.25
N GLU A 130 21.00 -16.58 40.38
CA GLU A 130 21.48 -15.24 40.75
C GLU A 130 21.44 -14.18 39.62
N THR A 131 21.15 -14.55 38.36
CA THR A 131 21.05 -13.60 37.24
C THR A 131 19.90 -13.91 36.26
N GLY A 132 19.23 -12.83 35.82
CA GLY A 132 17.89 -12.86 35.23
C GLY A 132 17.76 -13.21 33.75
N THR A 133 18.46 -14.23 33.22
CA THR A 133 18.31 -14.67 31.80
C THR A 133 17.97 -16.15 31.59
N LYS A 134 17.82 -16.95 32.65
CA LYS A 134 17.53 -18.41 32.56
C LYS A 134 16.32 -18.82 33.42
N LYS A 135 15.13 -18.34 33.06
CA LYS A 135 13.88 -18.68 33.79
C LYS A 135 13.38 -20.11 33.48
N PHE A 136 12.90 -20.80 34.52
CA PHE A 136 12.14 -22.06 34.52
C PHE A 136 12.71 -23.30 33.79
N LYS A 137 13.80 -23.88 34.31
CA LYS A 137 14.18 -25.28 34.00
C LYS A 137 13.67 -26.28 35.05
N ARG A 138 12.46 -26.80 34.80
CA ARG A 138 11.96 -28.15 35.18
C ARG A 138 12.25 -28.63 36.62
N LEU A 139 11.26 -28.46 37.51
CA LEU A 139 11.14 -29.22 38.75
C LEU A 139 11.28 -30.74 38.49
N LYS A 140 12.09 -31.41 39.31
CA LYS A 140 12.10 -32.87 39.45
C LYS A 140 11.54 -33.22 40.83
N LYS A 141 10.54 -34.11 40.86
CA LYS A 141 10.10 -34.73 42.11
C LYS A 141 11.19 -35.68 42.59
N ALA A 142 11.55 -35.64 43.88
CA ALA A 142 12.43 -36.63 44.47
C ALA A 142 11.76 -38.01 44.41
N GLY A 143 12.49 -39.01 43.91
CA GLY A 143 12.05 -40.41 44.00
C GLY A 143 12.21 -40.90 45.44
N LYS A 144 11.27 -41.72 45.90
CA LYS A 144 11.38 -42.45 47.17
C LYS A 144 11.13 -43.92 46.85
N ASP A 145 12.15 -44.74 47.01
CA ASP A 145 12.06 -46.18 46.73
C ASP A 145 11.19 -46.89 47.79
N THR A 146 10.49 -47.92 47.32
CA THR A 146 9.95 -49.09 48.05
C THR A 146 9.30 -48.91 49.44
N ASP A 147 8.00 -49.18 49.48
CA ASP A 147 7.24 -50.03 50.44
C ASP A 147 8.12 -50.84 51.44
N PRO A 148 7.74 -51.06 52.74
CA PRO A 148 6.40 -51.57 53.03
C PRO A 148 5.66 -51.34 54.37
N ARG A 149 4.31 -51.42 54.26
CA ARG A 149 3.30 -52.03 55.18
C ARG A 149 2.72 -51.29 56.41
N VAL A 150 1.54 -51.83 56.76
CA VAL A 150 0.70 -51.78 57.98
C VAL A 150 -0.26 -50.58 58.17
N HIS A 151 -1.56 -50.87 57.95
CA HIS A 151 -2.71 -50.74 58.88
C HIS A 151 -2.50 -50.02 60.25
N SER A 152 -3.53 -49.43 60.90
CA SER A 152 -4.97 -49.36 60.59
C SER A 152 -5.67 -48.21 61.34
N ASP A 153 -6.96 -48.01 61.00
CA ASP A 153 -8.06 -47.41 61.79
C ASP A 153 -7.94 -45.93 62.24
N PHE A 154 -8.94 -45.37 62.93
CA PHE A 154 -10.33 -44.99 62.55
C PHE A 154 -10.92 -44.23 63.76
N PHE A 155 -11.30 -42.96 63.57
CA PHE A 155 -12.18 -42.13 64.44
C PHE A 155 -11.71 -41.56 65.81
N ASP A 156 -12.50 -40.56 66.27
CA ASP A 156 -12.66 -39.95 67.60
C ASP A 156 -11.53 -39.04 68.19
N GLU A 157 -11.78 -37.92 68.90
CA GLU A 157 -12.92 -36.96 68.96
C GLU A 157 -12.49 -35.61 69.65
N ASP A 158 -13.24 -34.53 69.41
CA ASP A 158 -13.53 -33.29 70.22
C ASP A 158 -12.52 -32.46 71.07
N GLY A 159 -12.67 -31.12 70.94
CA GLY A 159 -12.65 -30.11 72.03
C GLY A 159 -11.34 -29.32 72.35
N LEU A 160 -11.34 -28.16 73.04
CA LEU A 160 -12.30 -27.02 73.19
C LEU A 160 -11.65 -25.87 74.03
N LEU A 161 -12.30 -24.70 74.18
CA LEU A 161 -12.02 -23.54 75.10
C LEU A 161 -10.82 -22.58 74.77
N LEU A 162 -10.73 -21.33 75.25
CA LEU A 162 -11.66 -20.16 75.36
C LEU A 162 -10.86 -18.86 75.76
N ASP A 163 -11.55 -17.71 75.90
CA ASP A 163 -11.24 -16.46 76.65
C ASP A 163 -10.23 -15.39 76.13
N ASP A 164 -10.79 -14.31 75.54
CA ASP A 164 -10.85 -12.89 76.00
C ASP A 164 -9.64 -11.95 76.32
N ILE A 165 -9.93 -10.62 76.19
CA ILE A 165 -9.42 -9.39 76.85
C ILE A 165 -8.84 -8.25 75.94
N ASP A 166 -9.13 -7.00 76.32
CA ASP A 166 -9.17 -5.73 75.54
C ASP A 166 -7.93 -4.76 75.67
N ASP A 167 -8.16 -3.49 75.25
CA ASP A 167 -7.48 -2.19 75.48
C ASP A 167 -6.62 -1.62 74.32
N ASP A 168 -7.06 -0.56 73.59
CA ASP A 168 -7.03 0.92 73.85
C ASP A 168 -5.65 1.58 73.52
N GLU A 169 -5.45 2.81 72.99
CA GLU A 169 -6.26 3.86 72.32
C GLU A 169 -5.28 4.57 71.29
N ALA A 170 -5.36 5.77 70.67
CA ALA A 170 -6.20 6.97 70.77
C ALA A 170 -6.21 7.88 69.51
N LYS A 171 -7.35 8.54 69.29
CA LYS A 171 -7.60 9.93 68.78
C LYS A 171 -6.97 10.53 67.50
N SER A 172 -7.79 11.37 66.85
CA SER A 172 -7.55 12.20 65.64
C SER A 172 -7.38 13.71 65.96
N LYS A 173 -7.21 14.55 64.91
CA LYS A 173 -7.63 15.98 64.69
C LYS A 173 -6.68 16.68 63.67
N TYR A 174 -7.04 17.69 62.88
CA TYR A 174 -8.31 18.41 62.55
C TYR A 174 -8.16 19.13 61.19
N ASP A 175 -9.28 19.37 60.49
CA ASP A 175 -9.86 20.64 59.95
C ASP A 175 -8.89 21.78 59.44
N ASP A 176 -9.19 22.64 58.44
CA ASP A 176 -10.38 22.84 57.57
C ASP A 176 -10.08 23.78 56.36
N GLU A 177 -11.09 24.05 55.50
CA GLU A 177 -11.35 25.30 54.72
C GLU A 177 -10.31 25.84 53.67
N ASP A 178 -10.66 26.55 52.56
CA ASP A 178 -11.88 26.67 51.73
C ASP A 178 -11.59 27.49 50.42
N VAL A 179 -12.63 27.90 49.66
CA VAL A 179 -12.74 29.11 48.76
C VAL A 179 -12.65 28.95 47.21
N VAL A 180 -13.85 28.81 46.60
CA VAL A 180 -14.47 29.58 45.46
C VAL A 180 -13.83 29.67 44.06
N GLY A 181 -14.65 29.32 43.05
CA GLY A 181 -14.91 30.17 41.86
C GLY A 181 -14.71 29.53 40.46
N ASP A 182 -15.53 29.78 39.42
CA ASP A 182 -16.96 30.15 39.29
C ASP A 182 -17.35 30.06 37.78
N ASP A 183 -18.65 30.22 37.45
CA ASP A 183 -19.25 30.54 36.13
C ASP A 183 -19.11 29.51 34.95
N GLU A 184 -20.19 28.88 34.45
CA GLU A 184 -21.29 29.35 33.55
C GLU A 184 -20.94 29.31 32.03
N MET A 185 -21.82 28.99 31.06
CA MET A 185 -23.18 28.41 31.03
C MET A 185 -23.53 27.88 29.59
N ASP A 186 -24.79 27.48 29.38
CA ASP A 186 -25.47 27.11 28.11
C ASP A 186 -25.10 25.77 27.41
N GLY A 187 -26.06 24.94 26.98
CA GLY A 187 -27.51 25.00 27.22
C GLY A 187 -28.36 24.16 26.25
N PHE A 188 -29.38 23.44 26.74
CA PHE A 188 -30.51 22.98 25.93
C PHE A 188 -31.78 22.73 26.78
N ILE A 189 -32.92 23.21 26.27
CA ILE A 189 -34.30 23.12 26.82
C ILE A 189 -35.04 22.10 25.92
N VAL A 190 -36.01 21.27 26.31
CA VAL A 190 -37.40 21.62 26.74
C VAL A 190 -38.07 20.51 27.58
N ASP A 191 -38.70 20.96 28.67
CA ASP A 191 -39.90 20.53 29.42
C ASP A 191 -40.60 19.17 29.16
N ALA A 192 -41.00 18.51 30.27
CA ALA A 192 -42.42 18.27 30.58
C ALA A 192 -42.66 17.89 32.07
N GLU A 193 -43.38 18.78 32.78
CA GLU A 193 -44.38 18.61 33.88
C GLU A 193 -44.59 17.26 34.63
N GLU A 194 -45.09 17.20 35.89
CA GLU A 194 -45.04 18.07 37.09
C GLU A 194 -45.73 17.31 38.28
N THR A 195 -45.74 17.91 39.48
CA THR A 195 -46.53 17.56 40.70
C THR A 195 -46.11 16.33 41.53
N ASP A 196 -46.26 16.29 42.87
CA ASP A 196 -46.14 17.35 43.92
C ASP A 196 -46.03 16.67 45.32
N GLY A 197 -45.60 17.40 46.36
CA GLY A 197 -45.93 17.10 47.76
C GLY A 197 -44.77 16.83 48.73
N CYS A 198 -44.56 17.75 49.68
CA CYS A 198 -43.68 17.55 50.86
C CYS A 198 -44.33 18.17 52.11
N PRO A 199 -44.16 17.60 53.32
CA PRO A 199 -43.75 18.46 54.45
C PRO A 199 -42.90 17.82 55.59
N VAL A 200 -41.70 18.37 55.77
CA VAL A 200 -41.23 19.02 57.03
C VAL A 200 -41.26 18.25 58.39
N ARG A 201 -40.06 17.76 58.77
CA ARG A 201 -39.40 17.78 60.11
C ARG A 201 -40.01 17.07 61.34
N LYS A 202 -39.17 16.20 61.95
CA LYS A 202 -38.83 16.23 63.40
C LYS A 202 -37.44 15.63 63.65
N LEU A 203 -36.64 16.24 64.53
CA LEU A 203 -35.27 15.81 64.85
C LEU A 203 -35.18 15.31 66.30
N LYS A 204 -34.61 14.12 66.54
CA LYS A 204 -33.83 13.80 67.77
C LYS A 204 -33.07 12.47 67.65
N ARG A 205 -31.79 12.52 68.09
CA ARG A 205 -30.80 11.43 68.29
C ARG A 205 -31.44 10.21 69.04
N LYS A 206 -30.94 8.95 68.99
CA LYS A 206 -29.51 8.51 68.98
C LYS A 206 -29.36 6.98 68.82
N SER A 207 -28.62 6.47 67.82
CA SER A 207 -27.82 5.20 67.85
C SER A 207 -27.09 5.01 66.52
N ARG A 208 -26.00 4.23 66.50
CA ARG A 208 -25.30 3.78 65.27
C ARG A 208 -25.73 2.35 64.95
N GLN A 209 -25.95 2.07 63.67
CA GLN A 209 -26.06 0.72 63.12
C GLN A 209 -25.56 0.75 61.67
N GLU A 210 -24.83 -0.28 61.26
CA GLU A 210 -24.32 -0.41 59.90
C GLU A 210 -25.45 -0.78 58.94
N TYR A 211 -25.37 -0.31 57.69
CA TYR A 211 -26.33 -0.64 56.64
C TYR A 211 -25.61 -1.03 55.35
N GLY A 212 -25.95 -2.20 54.83
CA GLY A 212 -25.66 -2.59 53.45
C GLY A 212 -26.57 -1.87 52.45
N VAL A 213 -26.30 -2.08 51.16
CA VAL A 213 -27.08 -1.52 50.04
C VAL A 213 -28.53 -2.02 50.09
N SER A 214 -29.49 -1.13 49.80
CA SER A 214 -30.92 -1.47 49.73
C SER A 214 -31.24 -2.39 48.56
N SER A 215 -32.20 -3.32 48.75
CA SER A 215 -32.75 -4.16 47.66
C SER A 215 -33.20 -3.32 46.47
N SER A 216 -33.85 -2.18 46.74
CA SER A 216 -34.35 -1.28 45.70
C SER A 216 -33.26 -0.79 44.75
N THR A 217 -32.05 -0.54 45.24
CA THR A 217 -30.91 -0.08 44.43
C THR A 217 -30.34 -1.22 43.56
N VAL A 218 -30.56 -2.48 43.94
CA VAL A 218 -30.21 -3.65 43.13
C VAL A 218 -31.29 -3.90 42.06
N GLU A 219 -32.56 -3.68 42.40
CA GLU A 219 -33.68 -3.79 41.47
C GLU A 219 -33.65 -2.68 40.39
N GLU A 220 -33.37 -1.42 40.76
CA GLU A 220 -33.11 -0.34 39.80
C GLU A 220 -31.91 -0.65 38.89
N ALA A 221 -30.83 -1.23 39.43
CA ALA A 221 -29.69 -1.67 38.62
C ALA A 221 -30.05 -2.83 37.67
N HIS A 222 -30.96 -3.72 38.05
CA HIS A 222 -31.46 -4.79 37.19
C HIS A 222 -32.36 -4.27 36.07
N ASP A 223 -33.19 -3.24 36.30
CA ASP A 223 -33.98 -2.61 35.24
C ASP A 223 -33.12 -1.76 34.27
N ILE A 224 -32.03 -1.15 34.75
CA ILE A 224 -31.11 -0.34 33.92
C ILE A 224 -30.13 -1.21 33.11
N PHE A 225 -29.58 -2.28 33.70
CA PHE A 225 -28.51 -3.09 33.07
C PHE A 225 -28.92 -4.52 32.66
N GLY A 226 -30.11 -4.97 33.06
CA GLY A 226 -30.58 -6.35 32.89
C GLY A 226 -29.99 -7.33 33.92
N ASP A 227 -30.65 -8.47 34.14
CA ASP A 227 -30.17 -9.50 35.07
C ASP A 227 -28.77 -10.02 34.67
N PRO A 228 -27.74 -9.86 35.55
CA PRO A 228 -26.41 -10.38 35.30
C PRO A 228 -26.39 -11.90 35.07
N ASN A 229 -27.34 -12.64 35.65
CA ASN A 229 -27.44 -14.08 35.45
C ASN A 229 -28.00 -14.44 34.07
N GLU A 230 -28.87 -13.64 33.45
CA GLU A 230 -29.25 -13.84 32.05
C GLU A 230 -28.04 -13.61 31.13
N TYR A 231 -27.24 -12.57 31.38
CA TYR A 231 -25.99 -12.33 30.65
C TYR A 231 -24.98 -13.48 30.81
N LEU A 232 -24.76 -13.96 32.04
CA LEU A 232 -23.91 -15.12 32.31
C LEU A 232 -24.47 -16.41 31.70
N ASN A 233 -25.79 -16.60 31.67
CA ASN A 233 -26.43 -17.76 31.05
C ASN A 233 -26.45 -17.67 29.51
N ARG A 234 -26.50 -16.47 28.92
CA ARG A 234 -26.19 -16.27 27.48
C ARG A 234 -24.74 -16.62 27.20
N ARG A 235 -23.79 -16.16 28.02
CA ARG A 235 -22.35 -16.49 27.87
C ARG A 235 -22.09 -18.01 28.00
N LYS A 236 -22.73 -18.68 28.96
CA LYS A 236 -22.72 -20.15 29.10
C LYS A 236 -23.37 -20.87 27.91
N LYS A 237 -24.50 -20.36 27.37
CA LYS A 237 -25.12 -20.92 26.16
C LYS A 237 -24.27 -20.70 24.89
N SER A 238 -23.52 -19.61 24.81
CA SER A 238 -22.53 -19.39 23.73
C SER A 238 -21.34 -20.34 23.86
N LEU A 239 -20.82 -20.54 25.07
CA LEU A 239 -19.76 -21.54 25.34
C LEU A 239 -20.24 -22.96 25.02
N ALA A 240 -21.48 -23.32 25.38
CA ALA A 240 -22.10 -24.60 25.05
C ALA A 240 -22.38 -24.81 23.54
N ARG A 241 -22.22 -23.78 22.69
CA ARG A 241 -22.20 -23.91 21.23
C ARG A 241 -20.80 -24.14 20.65
N ILE A 242 -19.74 -23.91 21.43
CA ILE A 242 -18.34 -24.14 21.02
C ILE A 242 -17.96 -25.62 21.21
N ASP A 243 -18.64 -26.34 22.11
CA ASP A 243 -18.39 -27.74 22.46
C ASP A 243 -18.91 -28.78 21.42
N GLN A 244 -19.02 -28.40 20.15
CA GLN A 244 -19.25 -29.36 19.06
C GLN A 244 -17.92 -29.96 18.60
N PHE A 245 -17.50 -31.02 19.30
CA PHE A 245 -16.34 -31.84 18.95
C PHE A 245 -16.49 -32.46 17.55
N ASP A 246 -15.53 -32.19 16.66
CA ASP A 246 -15.28 -33.02 15.48
C ASP A 246 -14.22 -34.10 15.79
N ASN A 247 -14.25 -35.21 15.05
CA ASN A 247 -13.63 -36.50 15.38
C ASN A 247 -12.07 -36.55 15.34
N SER A 248 -11.39 -35.41 15.44
CA SER A 248 -9.92 -35.29 15.44
C SER A 248 -9.31 -34.81 16.76
N GLY A 249 -10.12 -34.52 17.78
CA GLY A 249 -9.64 -34.35 19.16
C GLY A 249 -8.75 -33.13 19.41
N ARG A 250 -8.93 -32.04 18.65
CA ARG A 250 -8.30 -30.73 18.92
C ARG A 250 -9.35 -29.74 19.40
N GLN A 251 -9.10 -29.14 20.56
CA GLN A 251 -9.88 -28.02 21.08
C GLN A 251 -9.71 -26.81 20.15
N MET A 252 -10.82 -26.14 19.81
CA MET A 252 -10.76 -24.92 19.02
C MET A 252 -10.37 -23.75 19.92
N GLU A 253 -9.16 -23.21 19.73
CA GLU A 253 -8.80 -21.92 20.32
C GLU A 253 -9.76 -20.86 19.79
N GLY A 254 -10.37 -20.07 20.68
CA GLY A 254 -11.36 -19.07 20.28
C GLY A 254 -10.72 -18.00 19.39
N SER A 255 -11.11 -17.96 18.11
CA SER A 255 -10.56 -17.00 17.14
C SER A 255 -10.60 -15.57 17.68
N LEU A 256 -9.51 -14.83 17.48
CA LEU A 256 -9.35 -13.45 17.97
C LEU A 256 -10.47 -12.52 17.49
N ASN A 257 -11.07 -12.83 16.33
CA ASN A 257 -12.26 -12.19 15.75
C ASN A 257 -13.50 -12.22 16.67
N ASN A 258 -13.54 -13.12 17.65
CA ASN A 258 -14.62 -13.23 18.64
C ASN A 258 -14.31 -12.47 19.96
N VAL A 259 -13.12 -11.88 20.09
CA VAL A 259 -12.61 -11.28 21.34
C VAL A 259 -12.28 -9.80 21.16
N TYR A 260 -11.87 -9.37 19.96
CA TYR A 260 -11.46 -8.00 19.64
C TYR A 260 -12.23 -7.43 18.46
N GLU A 261 -12.36 -6.10 18.43
CA GLU A 261 -12.98 -5.41 17.30
C GLU A 261 -12.14 -5.56 16.02
N PRO A 262 -12.77 -5.69 14.84
CA PRO A 262 -12.04 -5.86 13.57
C PRO A 262 -11.01 -4.76 13.27
N PHE A 263 -11.24 -3.52 13.71
CA PHE A 263 -10.30 -2.42 13.51
C PHE A 263 -9.00 -2.64 14.30
N ILE A 264 -9.08 -3.08 15.56
CA ILE A 264 -7.92 -3.37 16.41
C ILE A 264 -7.09 -4.51 15.79
N LEU A 265 -7.78 -5.54 15.31
CA LEU A 265 -7.13 -6.66 14.62
C LEU A 265 -6.46 -6.20 13.32
N THR A 266 -7.06 -5.28 12.58
CA THR A 266 -6.47 -4.71 11.36
C THR A 266 -5.25 -3.84 11.69
N GLU A 267 -5.32 -2.98 12.70
CA GLU A 267 -4.24 -2.07 13.12
C GLU A 267 -3.01 -2.84 13.65
N LYS A 268 -3.22 -4.00 14.29
CA LYS A 268 -2.14 -4.85 14.80
C LYS A 268 -1.71 -5.95 13.81
N TYR A 269 -2.28 -5.99 12.60
CA TYR A 269 -2.09 -7.06 11.61
C TYR A 269 -2.37 -8.46 12.20
N LEU A 270 -3.47 -8.63 12.93
CA LEU A 270 -3.91 -9.87 13.58
C LEU A 270 -5.20 -10.42 12.94
N THR A 271 -5.45 -10.13 11.66
CA THR A 271 -6.56 -10.71 10.91
C THR A 271 -6.19 -12.08 10.32
N GLU A 272 -7.19 -12.87 9.95
CA GLU A 272 -6.99 -14.15 9.26
C GLU A 272 -6.20 -14.00 7.94
N LYS A 273 -6.27 -12.83 7.28
CA LYS A 273 -5.42 -12.53 6.11
C LYS A 273 -3.95 -12.39 6.48
N ASP A 274 -3.64 -11.70 7.58
CA ASP A 274 -2.25 -11.49 8.04
C ASP A 274 -1.61 -12.81 8.44
N ASP A 275 -2.38 -13.69 9.10
CA ASP A 275 -1.92 -15.03 9.47
C ASP A 275 -1.75 -15.96 8.26
N LEU A 276 -2.52 -15.80 7.18
CA LEU A 276 -2.21 -16.44 5.90
C LEU A 276 -0.90 -15.91 5.32
N ILE A 277 -0.70 -14.58 5.29
CA ILE A 277 0.52 -13.94 4.77
C ILE A 277 1.78 -14.42 5.52
N ARG A 278 1.72 -14.48 6.85
CA ARG A 278 2.78 -15.04 7.73
C ARG A 278 3.06 -16.52 7.48
N ASN A 279 2.05 -17.28 7.04
CA ASN A 279 2.18 -18.73 6.90
C ASN A 279 2.65 -19.19 5.52
N ILE A 280 2.44 -18.40 4.48
CA ILE A 280 2.89 -18.71 3.11
C ILE A 280 4.39 -18.40 2.98
N ASP A 281 5.15 -19.32 2.37
CA ASP A 281 6.62 -19.19 2.18
C ASP A 281 6.95 -18.38 0.92
N MET A 282 6.38 -17.17 0.79
CA MET A 282 6.54 -16.25 -0.35
C MET A 282 6.74 -14.81 0.14
N PRO A 283 7.45 -13.95 -0.62
CA PRO A 283 7.60 -12.54 -0.27
C PRO A 283 6.24 -11.84 -0.20
N GLU A 284 5.99 -11.09 0.87
CA GLU A 284 4.76 -10.30 1.09
C GLU A 284 4.43 -9.40 -0.12
N ARG A 285 5.44 -8.75 -0.72
CA ARG A 285 5.34 -7.96 -1.96
C ARG A 285 4.91 -8.73 -3.21
N ILE A 286 4.98 -10.06 -3.19
CA ILE A 286 4.40 -10.92 -4.24
C ILE A 286 2.99 -11.31 -3.84
N GLN A 287 2.75 -11.72 -2.58
CA GLN A 287 1.42 -12.09 -2.08
C GLN A 287 0.38 -10.96 -2.26
N ILE A 288 0.72 -9.73 -1.87
CA ILE A 288 -0.14 -8.54 -2.06
C ILE A 288 -0.35 -8.22 -3.56
N SER A 289 0.65 -8.49 -4.41
CA SER A 289 0.50 -8.32 -5.86
C SER A 289 -0.49 -9.34 -6.42
N GLU A 290 -0.33 -10.62 -6.05
CA GLU A 290 -1.15 -11.74 -6.53
C GLU A 290 -2.62 -11.67 -6.08
N GLU A 291 -2.96 -11.02 -4.96
CA GLU A 291 -4.36 -10.69 -4.63
C GLU A 291 -5.00 -9.81 -5.74
N SER A 292 -4.24 -8.86 -6.29
CA SER A 292 -4.72 -7.98 -7.37
C SER A 292 -4.59 -8.61 -8.77
N THR A 293 -3.46 -9.24 -9.10
CA THR A 293 -3.16 -9.78 -10.43
C THR A 293 -3.75 -11.16 -10.66
N GLY A 294 -4.04 -11.92 -9.61
CA GLY A 294 -4.03 -13.39 -9.68
C GLY A 294 -2.61 -13.96 -9.71
N PRO A 295 -2.44 -15.28 -9.57
CA PRO A 295 -1.14 -15.93 -9.60
C PRO A 295 -0.48 -15.80 -10.98
N ALA A 296 0.82 -15.53 -10.99
CA ALA A 296 1.62 -15.47 -12.22
C ALA A 296 1.74 -16.86 -12.90
N PRO A 297 1.90 -16.93 -14.23
CA PRO A 297 2.01 -18.21 -14.94
C PRO A 297 3.33 -18.92 -14.64
N VAL A 298 3.27 -20.26 -14.57
CA VAL A 298 4.45 -21.13 -14.45
C VAL A 298 4.81 -21.79 -15.79
N ASP A 299 3.95 -21.64 -16.80
CA ASP A 299 4.10 -22.23 -18.12
C ASP A 299 5.12 -21.49 -19.01
N ILE A 300 5.91 -22.25 -19.77
CA ILE A 300 7.02 -21.75 -20.58
C ILE A 300 6.54 -20.92 -21.78
N MET A 301 5.39 -21.26 -22.39
CA MET A 301 4.84 -20.46 -23.50
C MET A 301 4.32 -19.13 -22.98
N SER A 302 3.59 -19.15 -21.87
CA SER A 302 3.10 -17.95 -21.18
C SER A 302 4.23 -16.97 -20.82
N ILE A 303 5.32 -17.46 -20.23
CA ILE A 303 6.47 -16.62 -19.85
C ILE A 303 7.16 -16.02 -21.09
N LYS A 304 7.13 -16.70 -22.24
CA LYS A 304 7.67 -16.17 -23.50
C LYS A 304 6.79 -15.12 -24.14
N GLU A 305 5.46 -15.34 -24.19
CA GLU A 305 4.49 -14.32 -24.61
C GLU A 305 4.62 -13.02 -23.79
N GLU A 306 4.82 -13.17 -22.48
CA GLU A 306 5.11 -12.05 -21.58
C GLU A 306 6.47 -11.41 -21.87
N THR A 307 7.54 -12.19 -22.02
CA THR A 307 8.90 -11.71 -22.31
C THR A 307 8.93 -10.82 -23.55
N SER A 308 8.33 -11.28 -24.66
CA SER A 308 8.30 -10.51 -25.91
C SER A 308 7.42 -9.25 -25.80
N TRP A 309 6.33 -9.29 -25.00
CA TRP A 309 5.52 -8.09 -24.72
C TRP A 309 6.28 -7.08 -23.84
N ILE A 310 6.96 -7.52 -22.79
CA ILE A 310 7.80 -6.66 -21.95
C ILE A 310 8.88 -6.00 -22.82
N LEU A 311 9.52 -6.74 -23.73
CA LEU A 311 10.52 -6.21 -24.66
C LEU A 311 9.95 -5.14 -25.62
N SER A 312 8.74 -5.32 -26.16
CA SER A 312 8.08 -4.30 -27.00
C SER A 312 7.73 -3.04 -26.20
N GLN A 313 7.35 -3.18 -24.93
CA GLN A 313 7.09 -2.05 -24.04
C GLN A 313 8.38 -1.30 -23.63
N LEU A 314 9.47 -2.03 -23.35
CA LEU A 314 10.78 -1.43 -23.00
C LEU A 314 11.38 -0.65 -24.18
N THR A 315 11.39 -1.23 -25.38
CA THR A 315 11.90 -0.58 -26.61
C THR A 315 11.09 0.66 -27.03
N THR A 316 9.84 0.77 -26.60
CA THR A 316 8.98 1.94 -26.85
C THR A 316 9.15 3.04 -25.78
N LYS A 317 9.49 2.68 -24.54
CA LYS A 317 9.45 3.62 -23.39
C LYS A 317 10.81 4.12 -22.92
N ILE A 318 11.88 3.35 -23.12
CA ILE A 318 13.21 3.66 -22.60
C ILE A 318 14.13 4.06 -23.76
N THR A 319 14.55 5.32 -23.78
CA THR A 319 15.34 5.90 -24.88
C THR A 319 16.66 5.16 -25.16
N TRP A 320 17.21 4.44 -24.18
CA TRP A 320 18.36 3.56 -24.39
C TRP A 320 18.01 2.34 -25.27
N PHE A 321 16.92 1.62 -25.00
CA PHE A 321 16.48 0.52 -25.86
C PHE A 321 16.05 1.05 -27.25
N CYS A 322 15.57 2.29 -27.36
CA CYS A 322 15.40 2.96 -28.65
C CYS A 322 16.75 3.14 -29.39
N LYS A 323 17.82 3.58 -28.70
CA LYS A 323 19.18 3.68 -29.28
C LYS A 323 19.70 2.33 -29.77
N MET A 324 19.51 1.23 -29.01
CA MET A 324 19.91 -0.11 -29.45
C MET A 324 19.28 -0.48 -30.80
N LYS A 325 18.02 -0.08 -31.03
CA LYS A 325 17.31 -0.35 -32.30
C LYS A 325 17.89 0.40 -33.51
N VAL A 326 18.68 1.45 -33.29
CA VAL A 326 19.43 2.16 -34.35
C VAL A 326 20.76 1.46 -34.66
N ILE A 327 21.26 0.62 -33.76
CA ILE A 327 22.51 -0.16 -33.91
C ILE A 327 22.28 -1.45 -34.72
N GLU A 328 21.05 -1.77 -35.11
CA GLU A 328 20.69 -2.88 -36.02
C GLU A 328 21.36 -2.79 -37.41
N GLY A 329 22.01 -1.66 -37.75
CA GLY A 329 22.85 -1.51 -38.95
C GLY A 329 24.28 -2.08 -38.84
N ASN A 330 24.74 -2.52 -37.66
CA ASN A 330 26.05 -3.14 -37.45
C ASN A 330 25.91 -4.58 -36.93
N ASP A 331 26.82 -5.48 -37.35
CA ASP A 331 26.74 -6.94 -37.12
C ASP A 331 26.63 -7.39 -35.63
N GLU A 332 27.00 -6.54 -34.67
CA GLU A 332 26.96 -6.87 -33.23
C GLU A 332 25.59 -6.59 -32.57
N GLY A 333 24.76 -5.74 -33.17
CA GLY A 333 23.47 -5.32 -32.60
C GLY A 333 22.47 -6.45 -32.28
N PRO A 334 22.26 -7.45 -33.18
CA PRO A 334 21.26 -8.49 -32.97
C PRO A 334 21.49 -9.38 -31.74
N ASP A 335 22.76 -9.63 -31.39
CA ASP A 335 23.11 -10.53 -30.29
C ASP A 335 22.85 -9.91 -28.91
N LEU A 336 22.96 -8.58 -28.78
CA LEU A 336 22.64 -7.89 -27.52
C LEU A 336 21.13 -7.90 -27.22
N PHE A 337 20.26 -7.68 -28.21
CA PHE A 337 18.81 -7.82 -28.03
C PHE A 337 18.41 -9.23 -27.59
N LYS A 338 19.02 -10.25 -28.20
CA LYS A 338 18.77 -11.67 -27.87
C LYS A 338 19.23 -12.05 -26.46
N LYS A 339 20.29 -11.42 -25.94
CA LYS A 339 20.74 -11.55 -24.54
C LYS A 339 19.76 -10.89 -23.56
N VAL A 340 19.26 -9.70 -23.89
CA VAL A 340 18.23 -8.99 -23.10
C VAL A 340 16.94 -9.81 -23.01
N GLU A 341 16.47 -10.38 -24.12
CA GLU A 341 15.28 -11.25 -24.13
C GLU A 341 15.45 -12.48 -23.21
N GLN A 342 16.60 -13.16 -23.29
CA GLN A 342 16.92 -14.30 -22.43
C GLN A 342 17.02 -13.93 -20.95
N ASP A 343 17.60 -12.77 -20.62
CA ASP A 343 17.72 -12.30 -19.23
C ASP A 343 16.36 -11.88 -18.65
N ILE A 344 15.42 -11.39 -19.47
CA ILE A 344 14.02 -11.20 -19.06
C ILE A 344 13.34 -12.56 -18.81
N GLU A 345 13.49 -13.54 -19.73
CA GLU A 345 12.92 -14.89 -19.54
C GLU A 345 13.47 -15.57 -18.26
N ARG A 346 14.74 -15.33 -17.92
CA ARG A 346 15.38 -15.76 -16.66
C ARG A 346 14.81 -15.03 -15.45
N PHE A 347 14.70 -13.69 -15.50
CA PHE A 347 14.13 -12.88 -14.43
C PHE A 347 12.70 -13.32 -14.08
N LEU A 348 11.83 -13.52 -15.09
CA LEU A 348 10.46 -13.96 -14.87
C LEU A 348 10.40 -15.38 -14.26
N LYS A 349 11.28 -16.31 -14.65
CA LYS A 349 11.37 -17.63 -13.98
C LYS A 349 11.76 -17.50 -12.50
N LEU A 350 12.74 -16.66 -12.18
CA LEU A 350 13.14 -16.39 -10.80
C LEU A 350 12.00 -15.75 -9.98
N HIS A 351 11.21 -14.86 -10.59
CA HIS A 351 10.13 -14.14 -9.89
C HIS A 351 8.82 -14.95 -9.79
N HIS A 352 8.39 -15.60 -10.87
CA HIS A 352 7.10 -16.29 -10.95
C HIS A 352 7.15 -17.72 -10.43
N VAL A 353 8.23 -18.46 -10.71
CA VAL A 353 8.36 -19.89 -10.38
C VAL A 353 9.10 -20.08 -9.06
N GLU A 354 10.26 -19.45 -8.90
CA GLU A 354 11.06 -19.55 -7.66
C GLU A 354 10.63 -18.57 -6.57
N LYS A 355 9.73 -17.62 -6.88
CA LYS A 355 9.20 -16.59 -5.96
C LYS A 355 10.29 -15.74 -5.29
N HIS A 356 11.43 -15.54 -5.95
CA HIS A 356 12.49 -14.65 -5.49
C HIS A 356 12.10 -13.18 -5.67
N ASP A 357 12.39 -12.33 -4.68
CA ASP A 357 12.15 -10.88 -4.76
C ASP A 357 13.33 -10.14 -5.40
N ILE A 358 13.08 -8.96 -5.98
CA ILE A 358 14.06 -8.19 -6.77
C ILE A 358 15.37 -7.95 -6.01
N PRO A 359 15.39 -7.57 -4.71
CA PRO A 359 16.65 -7.37 -3.99
C PRO A 359 17.50 -8.63 -3.87
N PHE A 360 16.88 -9.81 -3.80
CA PHE A 360 17.60 -11.09 -3.79
C PHE A 360 18.18 -11.41 -5.17
N ILE A 361 17.38 -11.22 -6.23
CA ILE A 361 17.84 -11.44 -7.62
C ILE A 361 19.01 -10.50 -7.95
N ALA A 362 18.87 -9.21 -7.66
CA ALA A 362 19.88 -8.18 -7.95
C ALA A 362 21.20 -8.34 -7.15
N MET A 363 21.19 -9.09 -6.04
CA MET A 363 22.36 -9.28 -5.17
C MET A 363 23.01 -10.66 -5.35
N TYR A 364 22.20 -11.71 -5.48
CA TYR A 364 22.65 -13.11 -5.43
C TYR A 364 22.34 -13.92 -6.71
N ARG A 365 21.68 -13.33 -7.71
CA ARG A 365 21.43 -13.92 -9.04
C ARG A 365 21.75 -12.97 -10.20
N LYS A 366 22.60 -11.96 -9.95
CA LYS A 366 22.99 -10.92 -10.93
C LYS A 366 23.61 -11.50 -12.21
N GLU A 367 24.28 -12.64 -12.09
CA GLU A 367 24.90 -13.41 -13.17
C GLU A 367 23.89 -13.94 -14.19
N LEU A 368 22.63 -14.15 -13.80
CA LEU A 368 21.54 -14.61 -14.67
C LEU A 368 20.79 -13.46 -15.37
N CYS A 369 21.14 -12.21 -15.09
CA CYS A 369 20.47 -11.01 -15.61
C CYS A 369 21.46 -9.90 -16.00
N LEU A 370 22.68 -10.26 -16.41
CA LEU A 370 23.79 -9.30 -16.60
C LEU A 370 23.49 -8.23 -17.66
N SER A 371 22.78 -8.55 -18.74
CA SER A 371 22.44 -7.57 -19.78
C SER A 371 21.43 -6.51 -19.30
N LEU A 372 20.59 -6.86 -18.33
CA LEU A 372 19.66 -5.95 -17.65
C LEU A 372 20.35 -5.10 -16.57
N LEU A 373 21.60 -5.42 -16.23
CA LEU A 373 22.38 -4.81 -15.15
C LEU A 373 23.67 -4.12 -15.64
N LYS A 374 23.86 -3.99 -16.96
CA LYS A 374 24.95 -3.22 -17.59
C LYS A 374 24.42 -1.91 -18.16
N ASP A 375 25.28 -0.89 -18.18
CA ASP A 375 25.01 0.40 -18.83
C ASP A 375 26.05 0.60 -19.95
N PRO A 376 25.69 0.59 -21.25
CA PRO A 376 26.64 0.62 -22.35
C PRO A 376 27.24 2.01 -22.62
N GLU A 377 27.01 3.00 -21.75
CA GLU A 377 27.87 4.20 -21.70
C GLU A 377 29.26 3.90 -21.07
N GLN A 378 29.60 2.62 -20.80
CA GLN A 378 30.91 2.18 -20.31
C GLN A 378 32.04 2.17 -21.37
N ASP A 379 31.78 1.84 -22.63
CA ASP A 379 32.82 1.47 -23.62
C ASP A 379 33.63 2.68 -24.18
N VAL A 380 33.54 3.85 -23.55
CA VAL A 380 34.23 5.10 -23.94
C VAL A 380 34.89 5.82 -22.75
N ALA A 381 34.87 5.23 -21.55
CA ALA A 381 35.24 5.91 -20.31
C ALA A 381 36.15 5.09 -19.35
N GLU A 382 37.10 4.34 -19.91
CA GLU A 382 38.26 3.84 -19.14
C GLU A 382 39.28 4.96 -18.87
N ASN A 383 38.89 5.93 -18.03
CA ASN A 383 39.80 6.84 -17.34
C ASN A 383 39.65 6.58 -15.83
N GLU A 384 40.77 6.43 -15.11
CA GLU A 384 40.73 5.89 -13.74
C GLU A 384 40.13 6.88 -12.71
N ASP A 385 40.16 8.18 -13.01
CA ASP A 385 39.69 9.30 -12.17
C ASP A 385 38.16 9.53 -12.16
N GLU A 386 37.36 8.48 -11.95
CA GLU A 386 35.91 8.63 -11.71
C GLU A 386 35.54 8.57 -10.22
N ASP A 387 34.95 9.68 -9.72
CA ASP A 387 34.39 9.80 -8.37
C ASP A 387 33.52 8.60 -7.96
N GLU A 388 33.65 8.15 -6.70
CA GLU A 388 32.76 7.14 -6.12
C GLU A 388 31.27 7.52 -6.18
N THR A 389 30.96 8.82 -6.18
CA THR A 389 29.60 9.36 -6.33
C THR A 389 28.99 9.02 -7.70
N LYS A 390 29.82 8.91 -8.75
CA LYS A 390 29.41 8.45 -10.10
C LYS A 390 29.24 6.93 -10.11
N ARG A 391 30.21 6.17 -9.58
CA ARG A 391 30.17 4.69 -9.50
C ARG A 391 28.96 4.18 -8.71
N THR A 392 28.68 4.75 -7.53
CA THR A 392 27.47 4.43 -6.76
C THR A 392 26.20 4.82 -7.49
N THR A 393 26.21 5.90 -8.29
CA THR A 393 25.02 6.34 -9.04
C THR A 393 24.73 5.45 -10.26
N ARG A 394 25.74 4.85 -10.91
CA ARG A 394 25.54 3.76 -11.89
C ARG A 394 24.90 2.53 -11.24
N LEU A 395 25.40 2.08 -10.08
CA LEU A 395 24.80 0.97 -9.32
C LEU A 395 23.35 1.23 -8.86
N LYS A 396 22.96 2.50 -8.63
CA LYS A 396 21.57 2.89 -8.38
C LYS A 396 20.69 2.68 -9.62
N ARG A 397 21.14 3.12 -10.81
CA ARG A 397 20.40 3.05 -12.08
C ARG A 397 20.07 1.61 -12.47
N ASN A 398 21.04 0.70 -12.38
CA ASN A 398 20.92 -0.65 -12.94
C ASN A 398 19.88 -1.50 -12.18
N LYS A 399 19.65 -1.24 -10.88
CA LYS A 399 18.58 -1.91 -10.11
C LYS A 399 17.17 -1.46 -10.52
N VAL A 400 17.01 -0.26 -11.10
CA VAL A 400 15.68 0.28 -11.50
C VAL A 400 15.06 -0.54 -12.62
N ILE A 401 15.86 -1.08 -13.56
CA ILE A 401 15.38 -1.85 -14.70
C ILE A 401 14.57 -3.08 -14.25
N LEU A 402 15.02 -3.78 -13.20
CA LEU A 402 14.28 -4.94 -12.65
C LEU A 402 12.94 -4.55 -12.01
N TRP A 403 12.86 -3.36 -11.40
CA TRP A 403 11.58 -2.81 -10.92
C TRP A 403 10.67 -2.42 -12.08
N VAL A 404 11.19 -1.82 -13.15
CA VAL A 404 10.40 -1.49 -14.36
C VAL A 404 9.87 -2.76 -15.04
N ILE A 405 10.66 -3.84 -15.09
CA ILE A 405 10.22 -5.14 -15.61
C ILE A 405 9.07 -5.71 -14.76
N LYS A 406 9.19 -5.72 -13.41
CA LYS A 406 8.08 -6.13 -12.52
C LYS A 406 6.84 -5.25 -12.69
N ASP A 407 7.03 -3.96 -12.92
CA ASP A 407 5.95 -3.02 -13.18
C ASP A 407 5.29 -3.23 -14.55
N LEU A 408 5.96 -3.91 -15.49
CA LEU A 408 5.40 -4.34 -16.78
C LEU A 408 4.73 -5.72 -16.66
N ASP A 409 5.35 -6.71 -16.01
CA ASP A 409 4.77 -7.99 -15.58
C ASP A 409 3.38 -7.78 -14.94
N ARG A 410 3.31 -6.95 -13.88
CA ARG A 410 2.04 -6.60 -13.23
C ARG A 410 0.98 -6.07 -14.19
N LYS A 411 1.37 -5.28 -15.20
CA LYS A 411 0.46 -4.72 -16.21
C LYS A 411 0.04 -5.79 -17.23
N TRP A 412 0.94 -6.70 -17.61
CA TRP A 412 0.63 -7.85 -18.47
C TRP A 412 -0.30 -8.85 -17.79
N LEU A 413 -0.08 -9.18 -16.52
CA LEU A 413 -0.97 -10.05 -15.73
C LEU A 413 -2.39 -9.47 -15.63
N LEU A 414 -2.51 -8.16 -15.33
CA LEU A 414 -3.81 -7.47 -15.31
C LEU A 414 -4.49 -7.47 -16.70
N LEU A 415 -3.72 -7.18 -17.76
CA LEU A 415 -4.21 -7.22 -19.14
C LEU A 415 -4.69 -8.63 -19.54
N ARG A 416 -3.93 -9.68 -19.19
CA ARG A 416 -4.29 -11.08 -19.44
C ARG A 416 -5.54 -11.50 -18.65
N LYS A 417 -5.61 -11.15 -17.37
CA LYS A 417 -6.80 -11.36 -16.51
C LYS A 417 -8.04 -10.69 -17.10
N ARG A 418 -7.91 -9.45 -17.60
CA ARG A 418 -8.99 -8.70 -18.26
C ARG A 418 -9.40 -9.34 -19.61
N LYS A 419 -8.44 -9.72 -20.46
CA LYS A 419 -8.68 -10.40 -21.74
C LYS A 419 -9.39 -11.75 -21.56
N ASN A 420 -8.97 -12.55 -20.58
CA ASN A 420 -9.61 -13.84 -20.27
C ASN A 420 -11.06 -13.66 -19.78
N ALA A 421 -11.30 -12.71 -18.88
CA ALA A 421 -12.64 -12.40 -18.38
C ALA A 421 -13.58 -11.90 -19.50
N LEU A 422 -13.07 -11.04 -20.41
CA LEU A 422 -13.82 -10.56 -21.57
C LEU A 422 -14.09 -11.67 -22.59
N GLN A 423 -13.15 -12.56 -22.89
CA GLN A 423 -13.42 -13.69 -23.80
C GLN A 423 -14.50 -14.63 -23.26
N LEU A 424 -14.51 -14.90 -21.94
CA LEU A 424 -15.57 -15.69 -21.30
C LEU A 424 -16.94 -15.01 -21.39
N TYR A 425 -16.98 -13.68 -21.16
CA TYR A 425 -18.19 -12.87 -21.34
C TYR A 425 -18.67 -12.86 -22.80
N TYR A 426 -17.75 -12.68 -23.76
CA TYR A 426 -18.06 -12.67 -25.20
C TYR A 426 -18.64 -14.02 -25.66
N ASN A 427 -17.99 -15.13 -25.29
CA ASN A 427 -18.46 -16.48 -25.62
C ASN A 427 -19.90 -16.68 -25.12
N LYS A 428 -20.16 -16.44 -23.84
CA LYS A 428 -21.49 -16.59 -23.23
C LYS A 428 -22.53 -15.69 -23.91
N ARG A 429 -22.21 -14.40 -24.12
CA ARG A 429 -23.15 -13.44 -24.72
C ARG A 429 -23.44 -13.79 -26.19
N TYR A 430 -22.48 -14.34 -26.91
CA TYR A 430 -22.68 -14.85 -28.28
C TYR A 430 -23.56 -16.12 -28.30
N GLU A 431 -23.33 -17.07 -27.38
CA GLU A 431 -24.19 -18.25 -27.19
C GLU A 431 -25.65 -17.85 -26.88
N GLU A 432 -25.86 -16.85 -26.03
CA GLU A 432 -27.19 -16.28 -25.73
C GLU A 432 -27.89 -15.67 -26.96
N GLU A 433 -27.14 -15.14 -27.94
CA GLU A 433 -27.70 -14.59 -29.19
C GLU A 433 -27.96 -15.65 -30.26
N LEU A 434 -27.11 -16.69 -30.36
CA LEU A 434 -27.34 -17.82 -31.27
C LEU A 434 -28.71 -18.48 -31.02
N LEU A 435 -29.16 -18.54 -29.77
CA LEU A 435 -30.45 -19.13 -29.37
C LEU A 435 -31.69 -18.31 -29.79
N LYS A 436 -31.52 -17.07 -30.28
CA LYS A 436 -32.62 -16.14 -30.60
C LYS A 436 -32.83 -15.89 -32.10
N MET A 437 -31.91 -16.35 -32.94
CA MET A 437 -31.87 -15.98 -34.36
C MET A 437 -32.43 -17.11 -35.23
N HIS A 438 -33.37 -16.78 -36.11
CA HIS A 438 -33.96 -17.70 -37.10
C HIS A 438 -33.50 -17.41 -38.55
N ASP A 439 -32.68 -16.38 -38.75
CA ASP A 439 -32.16 -15.94 -40.05
C ASP A 439 -30.72 -16.44 -40.23
N GLU A 440 -30.52 -17.31 -41.23
CA GLU A 440 -29.24 -17.94 -41.54
C GLU A 440 -28.19 -16.99 -42.13
N ALA A 441 -28.61 -15.95 -42.87
CA ALA A 441 -27.68 -14.95 -43.41
C ALA A 441 -27.12 -14.08 -42.29
N ARG A 442 -28.01 -13.61 -41.40
CA ARG A 442 -27.62 -12.86 -40.19
C ARG A 442 -26.78 -13.69 -39.21
N LEU A 443 -27.04 -14.99 -39.11
CA LEU A 443 -26.27 -15.93 -38.30
C LEU A 443 -24.81 -16.03 -38.77
N ASN A 444 -24.59 -16.16 -40.08
CA ASN A 444 -23.24 -16.24 -40.65
C ASN A 444 -22.46 -14.91 -40.49
N LEU A 445 -23.09 -13.76 -40.72
CA LEU A 445 -22.46 -12.46 -40.50
C LEU A 445 -22.02 -12.28 -39.04
N ASN A 446 -22.89 -12.61 -38.07
CA ASN A 446 -22.55 -12.55 -36.64
C ASN A 446 -21.39 -13.49 -36.27
N LYS A 447 -21.29 -14.66 -36.90
CA LYS A 447 -20.23 -15.65 -36.68
C LYS A 447 -18.86 -15.18 -37.17
N GLU A 448 -18.80 -14.52 -38.32
CA GLU A 448 -17.58 -13.92 -38.85
C GLU A 448 -17.14 -12.71 -38.01
N LEU A 449 -18.09 -11.84 -37.66
CA LEU A 449 -17.87 -10.70 -36.78
C LEU A 449 -17.36 -11.12 -35.39
N PHE A 450 -17.94 -12.17 -34.79
CA PHE A 450 -17.50 -12.71 -33.51
C PHE A 450 -16.07 -13.30 -33.58
N LYS A 451 -15.74 -13.96 -34.70
CA LYS A 451 -14.39 -14.49 -34.97
C LYS A 451 -13.38 -13.36 -35.14
N SER A 452 -13.73 -12.28 -35.86
CA SER A 452 -12.93 -11.05 -35.96
C SER A 452 -12.67 -10.46 -34.58
N ILE A 453 -13.72 -10.13 -33.81
CA ILE A 453 -13.59 -9.50 -32.49
C ILE A 453 -12.78 -10.36 -31.51
N SER A 454 -12.93 -11.69 -31.54
CA SER A 454 -12.12 -12.61 -30.74
C SER A 454 -10.64 -12.63 -31.17
N ASN A 455 -10.35 -12.43 -32.46
CA ASN A 455 -8.99 -12.28 -32.97
C ASN A 455 -8.39 -10.91 -32.57
N SER A 456 -9.16 -9.83 -32.69
CA SER A 456 -8.77 -8.50 -32.21
C SER A 456 -8.49 -8.47 -30.71
N LEU A 457 -9.31 -9.17 -29.90
CA LEU A 457 -9.09 -9.28 -28.46
C LEU A 457 -7.76 -9.99 -28.15
N LYS A 458 -7.45 -11.09 -28.85
CA LYS A 458 -6.17 -11.81 -28.71
C LYS A 458 -4.99 -10.91 -29.07
N ASN A 459 -5.09 -10.18 -30.18
CA ASN A 459 -4.03 -9.34 -30.71
C ASN A 459 -3.87 -7.99 -29.98
N ALA A 460 -4.83 -7.57 -29.15
CA ALA A 460 -4.76 -6.31 -28.40
C ALA A 460 -3.59 -6.32 -27.39
N GLU A 461 -2.68 -5.36 -27.54
CA GLU A 461 -1.42 -5.26 -26.76
C GLU A 461 -1.56 -4.34 -25.54
N SER A 462 -2.61 -3.53 -25.49
CA SER A 462 -2.82 -2.52 -24.45
C SER A 462 -4.24 -2.54 -23.91
N GLU A 463 -4.43 -2.02 -22.70
CA GLU A 463 -5.76 -1.92 -22.08
C GLU A 463 -6.73 -1.03 -22.89
N ILE A 464 -6.20 0.01 -23.55
CA ILE A 464 -6.98 0.90 -24.42
C ILE A 464 -7.46 0.17 -25.68
N GLU A 465 -6.65 -0.71 -26.26
CA GLU A 465 -7.07 -1.57 -27.38
C GLU A 465 -8.11 -2.61 -26.93
N VAL A 466 -8.01 -3.14 -25.72
CA VAL A 466 -9.04 -4.01 -25.14
C VAL A 466 -10.35 -3.24 -24.92
N ASP A 467 -10.29 -1.95 -24.53
CA ASP A 467 -11.46 -1.07 -24.46
C ASP A 467 -12.06 -0.77 -25.84
N ASP A 468 -11.25 -0.58 -26.88
CA ASP A 468 -11.72 -0.43 -28.26
C ASP A 468 -12.43 -1.70 -28.77
N VAL A 469 -11.84 -2.87 -28.55
CA VAL A 469 -12.45 -4.16 -28.93
C VAL A 469 -13.75 -4.41 -28.16
N ASN A 470 -13.80 -4.03 -26.88
CA ASN A 470 -15.01 -4.09 -26.07
C ASN A 470 -16.08 -3.07 -26.53
N LEU A 471 -15.69 -1.93 -27.09
CA LEU A 471 -16.62 -1.00 -27.74
C LEU A 471 -17.26 -1.63 -28.98
N LYS A 472 -16.46 -2.20 -29.90
CA LYS A 472 -16.98 -2.94 -31.08
C LYS A 472 -17.87 -4.13 -30.66
N PHE A 473 -17.48 -4.90 -29.63
CA PHE A 473 -18.32 -6.00 -29.14
C PHE A 473 -19.69 -5.52 -28.64
N ASN A 474 -19.76 -4.57 -27.72
CA ASN A 474 -21.04 -4.13 -27.15
C ASN A 474 -21.90 -3.28 -28.12
N LEU A 475 -21.33 -2.81 -29.24
CA LEU A 475 -22.08 -2.18 -30.33
C LEU A 475 -22.97 -3.19 -31.07
N HIS A 476 -22.39 -4.34 -31.46
CA HIS A 476 -23.08 -5.36 -32.25
C HIS A 476 -23.77 -6.44 -31.39
N PHE A 477 -23.22 -6.76 -30.21
CA PHE A 477 -23.76 -7.68 -29.22
C PHE A 477 -24.15 -6.93 -27.91
N PRO A 478 -25.08 -5.97 -27.97
CA PRO A 478 -25.50 -5.22 -26.78
C PRO A 478 -26.14 -6.13 -25.73
N LEU A 479 -26.17 -5.69 -24.47
CA LEU A 479 -26.89 -6.38 -23.40
C LEU A 479 -28.40 -6.32 -23.65
N ASP A 480 -29.04 -7.48 -23.78
CA ASP A 480 -30.48 -7.60 -23.91
C ASP A 480 -31.18 -7.46 -22.54
N GLU A 481 -32.36 -6.83 -22.53
CA GLU A 481 -33.05 -6.41 -21.30
C GLU A 481 -33.80 -7.55 -20.56
N VAL A 482 -33.52 -8.82 -20.88
CA VAL A 482 -34.37 -9.97 -20.50
C VAL A 482 -33.55 -11.13 -19.91
N ASN A 483 -33.13 -10.98 -18.65
CA ASN A 483 -33.40 -11.92 -17.55
C ASN A 483 -32.72 -11.44 -16.24
N VAL A 484 -33.20 -10.31 -15.72
CA VAL A 484 -32.91 -9.95 -14.33
C VAL A 484 -33.77 -10.84 -13.43
N SER A 485 -33.13 -11.66 -12.60
CA SER A 485 -33.81 -12.45 -11.56
C SER A 485 -34.62 -11.55 -10.63
N GLN A 486 -35.74 -12.07 -10.13
CA GLN A 486 -36.75 -11.28 -9.41
C GLN A 486 -36.15 -10.45 -8.26
N GLY A 487 -36.30 -9.11 -8.32
CA GLY A 487 -36.11 -8.24 -7.15
C GLY A 487 -35.33 -6.93 -7.36
N GLN A 488 -34.53 -6.75 -8.43
CA GLN A 488 -33.72 -5.53 -8.57
C GLN A 488 -34.43 -4.38 -9.31
N PHE A 489 -34.27 -3.16 -8.77
CA PHE A 489 -34.92 -1.94 -9.29
C PHE A 489 -34.45 -1.56 -10.70
N LYS A 490 -35.40 -1.20 -11.57
CA LYS A 490 -35.14 -0.75 -12.94
C LYS A 490 -34.45 0.62 -12.95
N ARG A 491 -33.17 0.66 -13.35
CA ARG A 491 -32.47 1.93 -13.63
C ARG A 491 -33.08 2.62 -14.89
N PRO A 492 -33.09 3.96 -14.97
CA PRO A 492 -33.60 4.68 -16.15
C PRO A 492 -32.83 4.30 -17.42
N LYS A 493 -33.58 4.00 -18.49
CA LYS A 493 -33.04 3.50 -19.75
C LYS A 493 -32.59 4.65 -20.67
N ARG A 494 -31.42 4.50 -21.30
CA ARG A 494 -31.04 5.25 -22.51
C ARG A 494 -30.84 4.26 -23.65
N LYS A 495 -31.84 4.13 -24.54
CA LYS A 495 -31.66 3.42 -25.81
C LYS A 495 -30.69 4.24 -26.67
N SER A 496 -29.65 3.62 -27.23
CA SER A 496 -28.74 4.31 -28.15
C SER A 496 -29.47 4.59 -29.47
N HIS A 497 -29.18 5.73 -30.09
CA HIS A 497 -29.76 6.09 -31.39
C HIS A 497 -29.39 5.04 -32.46
N TYR A 498 -28.16 4.54 -32.43
CA TYR A 498 -27.71 3.35 -33.17
C TYR A 498 -28.67 2.15 -33.06
N LYS A 499 -29.07 1.75 -31.84
CA LYS A 499 -29.98 0.60 -31.65
C LYS A 499 -31.40 0.89 -32.13
N VAL A 500 -31.84 2.16 -32.14
CA VAL A 500 -33.11 2.57 -32.76
C VAL A 500 -33.04 2.42 -34.28
N CYS A 501 -31.98 2.91 -34.93
CA CYS A 501 -31.75 2.78 -36.37
C CYS A 501 -31.61 1.29 -36.79
N SER A 502 -30.83 0.50 -36.04
CA SER A 502 -30.63 -0.93 -36.27
C SER A 502 -31.92 -1.73 -36.17
N ASN A 503 -32.75 -1.47 -35.15
CA ASN A 503 -34.06 -2.11 -34.99
C ASN A 503 -35.09 -1.66 -36.06
N ALA A 504 -34.85 -0.54 -36.75
CA ALA A 504 -35.69 -0.04 -37.84
C ALA A 504 -35.21 -0.49 -39.24
N GLY A 505 -34.28 -1.45 -39.33
CA GLY A 505 -33.78 -1.99 -40.60
C GLY A 505 -32.73 -1.13 -41.31
N LEU A 506 -32.34 0.03 -40.75
CA LEU A 506 -31.45 0.99 -41.42
C LEU A 506 -30.02 0.48 -41.66
N TRP A 507 -29.67 -0.70 -41.12
CA TRP A 507 -28.40 -1.38 -41.39
C TRP A 507 -28.26 -1.80 -42.86
N GLU A 508 -29.37 -2.09 -43.56
CA GLU A 508 -29.36 -2.39 -45.01
C GLU A 508 -29.04 -1.15 -45.86
N VAL A 509 -29.45 0.04 -45.40
CA VAL A 509 -29.08 1.32 -46.02
C VAL A 509 -27.63 1.69 -45.65
N ALA A 510 -27.21 1.42 -44.41
CA ALA A 510 -25.85 1.67 -43.96
C ALA A 510 -24.82 0.87 -44.77
N ALA A 511 -25.08 -0.43 -45.00
CA ALA A 511 -24.25 -1.32 -45.80
C ALA A 511 -24.11 -0.90 -47.29
N LYS A 512 -24.99 -0.01 -47.80
CA LYS A 512 -24.91 0.53 -49.16
C LYS A 512 -24.01 1.77 -49.28
N PHE A 513 -23.55 2.38 -48.18
CA PHE A 513 -22.69 3.56 -48.27
C PHE A 513 -21.25 3.26 -48.72
N GLY A 514 -20.70 2.08 -48.46
CA GLY A 514 -19.29 1.79 -48.79
C GLY A 514 -18.81 0.44 -48.25
N CYS A 515 -17.49 0.26 -48.19
CA CYS A 515 -16.85 -0.94 -47.66
C CYS A 515 -17.12 -1.14 -46.16
N ASN A 516 -16.94 -2.38 -45.67
CA ASN A 516 -17.10 -2.75 -44.27
C ASN A 516 -16.14 -1.92 -43.38
N SER A 517 -16.58 -1.50 -42.19
CA SER A 517 -15.76 -0.74 -41.22
C SER A 517 -14.36 -1.36 -40.99
N GLU A 518 -14.29 -2.69 -40.93
CA GLU A 518 -13.04 -3.44 -40.78
C GLU A 518 -12.15 -3.39 -42.04
N GLN A 519 -12.74 -3.46 -43.24
CA GLN A 519 -12.01 -3.29 -44.50
C GLN A 519 -11.46 -1.86 -44.63
N PHE A 520 -12.29 -0.84 -44.36
CA PHE A 520 -11.89 0.57 -44.34
C PHE A 520 -10.74 0.81 -43.36
N GLY A 521 -10.88 0.32 -42.12
CA GLY A 521 -9.84 0.46 -41.10
C GLY A 521 -8.53 -0.24 -41.47
N LEU A 522 -8.59 -1.38 -42.17
CA LEU A 522 -7.40 -2.04 -42.73
C LEU A 522 -6.80 -1.25 -43.89
N GLN A 523 -7.59 -0.75 -44.83
CA GLN A 523 -7.12 0.06 -45.97
C GLN A 523 -6.40 1.35 -45.53
N VAL A 524 -6.96 2.09 -44.57
CA VAL A 524 -6.31 3.31 -44.03
C VAL A 524 -5.04 2.97 -43.23
N THR A 525 -4.99 1.81 -42.57
CA THR A 525 -3.82 1.42 -41.75
C THR A 525 -2.69 0.78 -42.57
N LEU A 526 -2.99 0.16 -43.72
CA LEU A 526 -2.07 -0.69 -44.48
C LEU A 526 -1.91 -0.21 -45.93
N VAL A 527 -0.83 0.53 -46.18
CA VAL A 527 -0.43 1.17 -47.46
C VAL A 527 -0.50 0.26 -48.71
N ASN A 528 -0.45 -1.06 -48.54
CA ASN A 528 -0.37 -2.04 -49.64
C ASN A 528 -1.62 -2.94 -49.79
N VAL A 529 -2.74 -2.65 -49.14
CA VAL A 529 -4.02 -3.35 -49.42
C VAL A 529 -4.53 -2.88 -50.78
N ARG A 530 -4.94 -3.82 -51.65
CA ARG A 530 -5.60 -3.45 -52.92
C ARG A 530 -6.88 -2.68 -52.62
N ARG A 531 -7.11 -1.56 -53.31
CA ARG A 531 -8.45 -0.99 -53.40
C ARG A 531 -9.39 -2.06 -53.98
N GLU A 532 -10.49 -2.29 -53.30
CA GLU A 532 -11.66 -2.94 -53.91
C GLU A 532 -12.53 -1.79 -54.41
N ASP A 533 -12.70 -1.70 -55.73
CA ASP A 533 -13.41 -0.58 -56.36
C ASP A 533 -14.89 -0.61 -55.93
N LEU A 534 -15.37 0.50 -55.34
CA LEU A 534 -16.75 0.58 -54.86
C LEU A 534 -17.73 0.64 -56.04
N GLU A 535 -18.50 -0.41 -56.27
CA GLU A 535 -19.58 -0.41 -57.25
C GLU A 535 -20.68 0.59 -56.86
N ASP A 536 -20.69 1.77 -57.48
CA ASP A 536 -21.72 2.78 -57.24
C ASP A 536 -23.10 2.35 -57.77
N LEU A 537 -24.08 2.39 -56.87
CA LEU A 537 -25.47 2.08 -57.19
C LEU A 537 -26.05 3.08 -58.20
N LYS A 538 -26.82 2.56 -59.16
CA LYS A 538 -27.47 3.37 -60.20
C LYS A 538 -28.60 4.25 -59.63
N GLU A 539 -29.21 3.79 -58.55
CA GLU A 539 -30.26 4.47 -57.78
C GLU A 539 -29.64 5.53 -56.85
N SER A 540 -30.32 6.67 -56.69
CA SER A 540 -29.85 7.73 -55.80
C SER A 540 -30.02 7.37 -54.31
N PRO A 541 -29.28 8.03 -53.39
CA PRO A 541 -29.45 7.80 -51.96
C PRO A 541 -30.88 8.05 -51.47
N GLU A 542 -31.59 9.01 -52.06
CA GLU A 542 -32.95 9.38 -51.66
C GLU A 542 -34.01 8.39 -52.19
N GLU A 543 -33.80 7.80 -53.37
CA GLU A 543 -34.63 6.69 -53.87
C GLU A 543 -34.54 5.48 -52.94
N ILE A 544 -33.33 5.04 -52.59
CA ILE A 544 -33.16 3.89 -51.69
C ILE A 544 -33.73 4.20 -50.31
N ALA A 545 -33.46 5.38 -49.76
CA ALA A 545 -33.99 5.78 -48.45
C ALA A 545 -35.52 5.89 -48.40
N SER A 546 -36.17 6.19 -49.53
CA SER A 546 -37.64 6.22 -49.64
C SER A 546 -38.28 4.84 -49.42
N THR A 547 -37.55 3.75 -49.68
CA THR A 547 -38.01 2.38 -49.41
C THR A 547 -38.05 2.04 -47.91
N PHE A 548 -37.32 2.78 -47.07
CA PHE A 548 -37.16 2.51 -45.63
C PHE A 548 -37.86 3.56 -44.72
N THR A 549 -38.74 4.41 -45.27
CA THR A 549 -39.55 5.33 -44.46
C THR A 549 -40.56 4.59 -43.59
N GLY A 550 -40.76 5.04 -42.36
CA GLY A 550 -41.69 4.40 -41.42
C GLY A 550 -41.97 5.25 -40.18
N PRO A 551 -42.72 4.75 -39.18
CA PRO A 551 -43.21 5.54 -38.03
C PRO A 551 -42.11 6.02 -37.06
N VAL A 552 -40.84 5.71 -37.32
CA VAL A 552 -39.67 6.20 -36.57
C VAL A 552 -38.82 7.18 -37.43
N PHE A 553 -38.95 7.11 -38.76
CA PHE A 553 -38.21 7.89 -39.73
C PHE A 553 -39.14 8.30 -40.87
N GLU A 554 -39.87 9.40 -40.66
CA GLU A 554 -40.98 9.85 -41.52
C GLU A 554 -40.55 10.33 -42.91
N THR A 555 -39.27 10.69 -43.09
CA THR A 555 -38.74 11.24 -44.35
C THR A 555 -37.48 10.50 -44.82
N PRO A 556 -37.22 10.43 -46.14
CA PRO A 556 -35.98 9.84 -46.67
C PRO A 556 -34.71 10.51 -46.12
N GLN A 557 -34.77 11.81 -45.82
CA GLN A 557 -33.67 12.54 -45.20
C GLN A 557 -33.42 12.14 -43.73
N ALA A 558 -34.49 11.80 -42.98
CA ALA A 558 -34.36 11.23 -41.63
C ALA A 558 -33.80 9.81 -41.68
N VAL A 559 -34.23 8.98 -42.65
CA VAL A 559 -33.68 7.66 -42.94
C VAL A 559 -32.18 7.74 -43.24
N LEU A 560 -31.77 8.60 -44.19
CA LEU A 560 -30.35 8.83 -44.52
C LEU A 560 -29.56 9.30 -43.32
N LYS A 561 -30.07 10.26 -42.53
CA LYS A 561 -29.39 10.74 -41.31
C LYS A 561 -29.22 9.63 -40.26
N GLY A 562 -30.21 8.75 -40.10
CA GLY A 562 -30.13 7.57 -39.24
C GLY A 562 -29.08 6.57 -39.72
N ALA A 563 -29.09 6.24 -41.01
CA ALA A 563 -28.14 5.31 -41.61
C ALA A 563 -26.69 5.86 -41.63
N ARG A 564 -26.49 7.15 -41.94
CA ARG A 564 -25.16 7.80 -41.81
C ARG A 564 -24.64 7.75 -40.38
N HIS A 565 -25.51 7.97 -39.38
CA HIS A 565 -25.14 7.85 -37.98
C HIS A 565 -24.74 6.41 -37.60
N MET A 566 -25.37 5.38 -38.18
CA MET A 566 -24.93 4.00 -37.98
C MET A 566 -23.51 3.78 -38.52
N ALA A 567 -23.27 4.11 -39.79
CA ALA A 567 -21.96 3.97 -40.42
C ALA A 567 -20.86 4.76 -39.69
N ALA A 568 -21.15 5.99 -39.26
CA ALA A 568 -20.21 6.81 -38.49
C ALA A 568 -19.89 6.20 -37.11
N VAL A 569 -20.87 5.63 -36.42
CA VAL A 569 -20.66 4.92 -35.15
C VAL A 569 -19.84 3.63 -35.34
N GLU A 570 -20.13 2.86 -36.38
CA GLU A 570 -19.41 1.62 -36.72
C GLU A 570 -17.93 1.91 -37.05
N ILE A 571 -17.67 2.83 -37.99
CA ILE A 571 -16.32 3.28 -38.34
C ILE A 571 -15.59 3.84 -37.10
N SER A 572 -16.25 4.69 -36.30
CA SER A 572 -15.62 5.27 -35.10
C SER A 572 -15.37 4.26 -33.97
N SER A 573 -15.94 3.05 -34.06
CA SER A 573 -15.78 1.95 -33.09
C SER A 573 -14.73 0.92 -33.51
N GLU A 574 -14.23 0.97 -34.75
CA GLU A 574 -13.29 -0.01 -35.31
C GLU A 574 -11.88 0.06 -34.66
N PRO A 575 -11.39 -0.99 -33.96
CA PRO A 575 -10.14 -0.91 -33.20
C PRO A 575 -8.88 -0.58 -34.02
N CYS A 576 -8.76 -1.04 -35.27
CA CYS A 576 -7.58 -0.73 -36.10
C CYS A 576 -7.53 0.75 -36.49
N PHE A 577 -8.65 1.30 -37.00
CA PHE A 577 -8.76 2.72 -37.33
C PHE A 577 -8.56 3.60 -36.08
N ARG A 578 -9.11 3.20 -34.94
CA ARG A 578 -8.90 3.87 -33.65
C ARG A 578 -7.44 3.84 -33.20
N LYS A 579 -6.71 2.73 -33.38
CA LYS A 579 -5.26 2.63 -33.10
C LYS A 579 -4.45 3.55 -34.02
N HIS A 580 -4.78 3.60 -35.32
CA HIS A 580 -4.14 4.50 -36.29
C HIS A 580 -4.35 6.00 -35.95
N VAL A 581 -5.61 6.44 -35.82
CA VAL A 581 -5.95 7.84 -35.47
C VAL A 581 -5.35 8.24 -34.11
N ARG A 582 -5.25 7.30 -33.16
CA ARG A 582 -4.61 7.53 -31.86
C ARG A 582 -3.11 7.78 -31.95
N SER A 583 -2.38 7.10 -32.83
CA SER A 583 -0.93 7.35 -33.00
C SER A 583 -0.69 8.78 -33.46
N ILE A 584 -1.35 9.17 -34.57
CA ILE A 584 -1.30 10.54 -35.12
C ILE A 584 -1.70 11.58 -34.05
N PHE A 585 -2.76 11.34 -33.28
CA PHE A 585 -3.17 12.26 -32.20
C PHE A 585 -2.13 12.36 -31.07
N MET A 586 -1.52 11.25 -30.66
CA MET A 586 -0.54 11.24 -29.56
C MET A 586 0.83 11.82 -29.97
N GLU A 587 1.14 11.79 -31.27
CA GLU A 587 2.36 12.37 -31.86
C GLU A 587 2.19 13.88 -32.15
N GLU A 588 1.12 14.26 -32.84
CA GLU A 588 0.96 15.60 -33.44
C GLU A 588 0.02 16.56 -32.68
N ALA A 589 -0.78 16.09 -31.72
CA ALA A 589 -1.69 17.00 -31.01
C ALA A 589 -0.95 17.99 -30.09
N VAL A 590 -1.55 19.17 -29.96
CA VAL A 590 -0.99 20.30 -29.21
C VAL A 590 -1.93 20.77 -28.11
N VAL A 591 -1.33 21.10 -26.96
CA VAL A 591 -1.99 21.71 -25.81
C VAL A 591 -1.89 23.23 -25.92
N SER A 592 -3.00 23.93 -25.71
CA SER A 592 -3.04 25.38 -25.55
C SER A 592 -3.88 25.78 -24.34
N THR A 593 -3.49 26.85 -23.65
CA THR A 593 -4.19 27.43 -22.51
C THR A 593 -4.68 28.85 -22.84
N ARG A 594 -5.78 29.26 -22.22
CA ARG A 594 -6.30 30.64 -22.26
C ARG A 594 -6.75 31.05 -20.85
N PRO A 595 -6.41 32.25 -20.35
CA PRO A 595 -6.85 32.66 -19.02
C PRO A 595 -8.33 33.03 -19.03
N THR A 596 -9.08 32.54 -18.05
CA THR A 596 -10.45 32.99 -17.80
C THR A 596 -10.42 34.44 -17.28
N PRO A 597 -11.56 35.17 -17.27
CA PRO A 597 -11.61 36.51 -16.66
C PRO A 597 -11.09 36.55 -15.21
N LYS A 598 -11.27 35.46 -14.45
CA LYS A 598 -10.73 35.31 -13.09
C LYS A 598 -9.21 35.07 -13.12
N GLY A 599 -8.74 34.07 -13.88
CA GLY A 599 -7.32 33.77 -13.96
C GLY A 599 -6.47 34.89 -14.56
N ASN A 600 -7.06 35.75 -15.40
CA ASN A 600 -6.34 36.92 -15.90
C ASN A 600 -6.03 37.94 -14.79
N MET A 601 -6.92 38.08 -13.79
CA MET A 601 -6.73 38.94 -12.61
C MET A 601 -5.87 38.30 -11.53
N VAL A 602 -6.02 36.98 -11.31
CA VAL A 602 -5.35 36.26 -10.20
C VAL A 602 -3.92 35.85 -10.55
N ILE A 603 -3.65 35.42 -11.79
CA ILE A 603 -2.32 34.94 -12.19
C ILE A 603 -1.42 36.15 -12.53
N ASP A 604 -0.75 36.68 -11.52
CA ASP A 604 0.35 37.64 -11.65
C ASP A 604 1.68 36.95 -12.07
N PRO A 605 2.79 37.68 -12.27
CA PRO A 605 4.07 37.07 -12.65
C PRO A 605 4.69 36.12 -11.61
N SER A 606 4.41 36.32 -10.33
CA SER A 606 4.90 35.55 -9.18
C SER A 606 4.10 34.29 -8.88
N HIS A 607 2.85 34.20 -9.35
CA HIS A 607 1.98 33.05 -9.16
C HIS A 607 2.54 31.77 -9.81
N GLU A 608 2.34 30.61 -9.15
CA GLU A 608 2.74 29.27 -9.61
C GLU A 608 2.36 28.92 -11.07
N PHE A 609 1.39 29.63 -11.66
CA PHE A 609 0.81 29.34 -12.98
C PHE A 609 1.26 30.36 -14.06
N SER A 610 2.08 31.34 -13.71
CA SER A 610 2.48 32.44 -14.61
C SER A 610 3.16 31.93 -15.89
N GLY A 611 4.06 30.96 -15.75
CA GLY A 611 4.83 30.32 -16.83
C GLY A 611 4.01 29.51 -17.85
N PHE A 612 2.70 29.34 -17.66
CA PHE A 612 1.80 28.70 -18.63
C PHE A 612 0.43 29.40 -18.77
N LYS A 613 0.31 30.66 -18.33
CA LYS A 613 -0.91 31.49 -18.49
C LYS A 613 -1.33 31.66 -19.96
N TRP A 614 -0.35 31.66 -20.88
CA TRP A 614 -0.52 31.85 -22.32
C TRP A 614 0.24 30.78 -23.13
N LEU A 615 0.01 29.51 -22.82
CA LEU A 615 0.63 28.40 -23.56
C LEU A 615 -0.05 28.23 -24.92
N HIS A 616 0.70 28.33 -26.00
CA HIS A 616 0.17 28.17 -27.36
C HIS A 616 0.86 27.01 -28.08
N GLY A 617 0.09 26.01 -28.50
CA GLY A 617 0.55 24.99 -29.44
C GLY A 617 1.64 24.04 -28.94
N LYS A 618 1.74 23.74 -27.63
CA LYS A 618 2.80 22.85 -27.10
C LYS A 618 2.48 21.36 -27.38
N PRO A 619 3.33 20.61 -28.12
CA PRO A 619 3.08 19.19 -28.40
C PRO A 619 3.10 18.28 -27.16
N LEU A 620 2.32 17.20 -27.18
CA LEU A 620 2.23 16.19 -26.11
C LEU A 620 3.61 15.58 -25.73
N SER A 621 4.49 15.44 -26.72
CA SER A 621 5.86 14.93 -26.56
C SER A 621 6.74 15.82 -25.66
N GLN A 622 6.50 17.14 -25.63
CA GLN A 622 7.30 18.12 -24.89
C GLN A 622 6.93 18.25 -23.40
N PHE A 623 5.87 17.61 -22.93
CA PHE A 623 5.58 17.48 -21.51
C PHE A 623 6.42 16.35 -20.92
N LYS A 624 7.48 16.69 -20.19
CA LYS A 624 8.46 15.76 -19.60
C LYS A 624 8.48 15.79 -18.06
N ASP A 625 7.64 16.62 -17.47
CA ASP A 625 7.70 17.06 -16.07
C ASP A 625 6.27 17.15 -15.47
N ALA A 626 6.16 17.71 -14.27
CA ALA A 626 4.89 17.93 -13.60
C ALA A 626 4.05 19.10 -14.17
N GLN A 627 4.48 19.82 -15.21
CA GLN A 627 3.80 21.04 -15.71
C GLN A 627 2.32 20.78 -16.07
N TRP A 628 2.02 19.60 -16.63
CA TRP A 628 0.64 19.24 -16.96
C TRP A 628 -0.28 19.18 -15.73
N LEU A 629 0.21 18.74 -14.57
CA LEU A 629 -0.60 18.66 -13.34
C LEU A 629 -0.89 20.05 -12.77
N LEU A 630 0.02 21.01 -12.96
CA LEU A 630 -0.22 22.42 -12.62
C LEU A 630 -1.24 23.06 -13.58
N ILE A 631 -1.18 22.72 -14.88
CA ILE A 631 -2.20 23.12 -15.87
C ILE A 631 -3.57 22.53 -15.51
N GLN A 632 -3.65 21.24 -15.18
CA GLN A 632 -4.88 20.58 -14.75
C GLN A 632 -5.45 21.24 -13.47
N ARG A 633 -4.61 21.54 -12.48
CA ARG A 633 -5.01 22.25 -11.26
C ARG A 633 -5.57 23.66 -11.57
N ALA A 634 -4.94 24.41 -12.48
CA ALA A 634 -5.41 25.74 -12.89
C ALA A 634 -6.74 25.70 -13.67
N GLU A 635 -7.05 24.58 -14.35
CA GLU A 635 -8.35 24.30 -14.97
C GLU A 635 -9.42 23.95 -13.92
N GLU A 636 -9.09 23.12 -12.94
CA GLU A 636 -9.94 22.76 -11.80
C GLU A 636 -10.29 23.97 -10.91
N GLU A 637 -9.31 24.86 -10.67
CA GLU A 637 -9.49 26.17 -10.01
C GLU A 637 -10.20 27.22 -10.91
N LYS A 638 -10.50 26.88 -12.17
CA LYS A 638 -11.21 27.71 -13.17
C LYS A 638 -10.48 29.03 -13.52
N LEU A 639 -9.16 29.03 -13.39
CA LEU A 639 -8.29 30.14 -13.76
C LEU A 639 -7.88 30.07 -15.24
N LEU A 640 -7.69 28.86 -15.78
CA LEU A 640 -7.39 28.64 -17.20
C LEU A 640 -8.48 27.77 -17.87
N GLU A 641 -8.73 28.02 -19.15
CA GLU A 641 -9.36 27.09 -20.09
C GLU A 641 -8.23 26.34 -20.82
N VAL A 642 -8.33 25.01 -20.94
CA VAL A 642 -7.30 24.17 -21.58
C VAL A 642 -7.93 23.42 -22.75
N THR A 643 -7.28 23.45 -23.92
CA THR A 643 -7.71 22.71 -25.11
C THR A 643 -6.58 21.86 -25.65
N ILE A 644 -6.85 20.59 -25.97
CA ILE A 644 -5.93 19.73 -26.73
C ILE A 644 -6.54 19.49 -28.11
N LYS A 645 -5.83 19.80 -29.19
CA LYS A 645 -6.34 19.66 -30.57
C LYS A 645 -5.24 19.19 -31.52
N LEU A 646 -5.63 18.54 -32.62
CA LEU A 646 -4.76 18.37 -33.77
C LEU A 646 -4.59 19.71 -34.51
N PRO A 647 -3.40 20.02 -35.07
CA PRO A 647 -3.23 21.09 -36.04
C PRO A 647 -4.13 20.88 -37.27
N GLU A 648 -4.67 21.97 -37.82
CA GLU A 648 -5.59 21.91 -38.98
C GLU A 648 -4.94 21.28 -40.22
N SER A 649 -3.64 21.49 -40.43
CA SER A 649 -2.84 20.82 -41.48
C SER A 649 -2.88 19.30 -41.36
N THR A 650 -2.68 18.77 -40.15
CA THR A 650 -2.63 17.33 -39.87
C THR A 650 -4.03 16.72 -39.93
N LEU A 651 -5.05 17.43 -39.42
CA LEU A 651 -6.44 17.01 -39.53
C LEU A 651 -6.92 16.98 -40.98
N ASN A 652 -6.58 17.98 -41.79
CA ASN A 652 -6.93 18.02 -43.21
C ASN A 652 -6.24 16.89 -44.00
N LYS A 653 -4.97 16.59 -43.69
CA LYS A 653 -4.25 15.45 -44.28
C LYS A 653 -4.95 14.12 -43.96
N LEU A 654 -5.17 13.82 -42.68
CA LEU A 654 -5.87 12.61 -42.23
C LEU A 654 -7.28 12.50 -42.81
N THR A 655 -7.97 13.63 -42.98
CA THR A 655 -9.28 13.70 -43.64
C THR A 655 -9.17 13.37 -45.14
N SER A 656 -8.13 13.83 -45.85
CA SER A 656 -7.88 13.43 -47.24
C SER A 656 -7.62 11.94 -47.34
N GLU A 657 -6.65 11.41 -46.58
CA GLU A 657 -6.27 9.99 -46.59
C GLU A 657 -7.47 9.08 -46.27
N SER A 658 -8.38 9.51 -45.38
CA SER A 658 -9.64 8.80 -45.10
C SER A 658 -10.66 8.88 -46.24
N ASN A 659 -10.76 10.02 -46.93
CA ASN A 659 -11.61 10.15 -48.11
C ASN A 659 -11.09 9.29 -49.27
N ASP A 660 -9.77 9.27 -49.49
CA ASP A 660 -9.09 8.55 -50.57
C ASP A 660 -9.18 7.01 -50.41
N CYS A 661 -9.71 6.51 -49.28
CA CYS A 661 -10.05 5.11 -49.01
C CYS A 661 -11.56 4.82 -48.93
N TYR A 662 -12.43 5.82 -48.72
CA TYR A 662 -13.88 5.60 -48.50
C TYR A 662 -14.79 6.13 -49.62
N LEU A 663 -14.26 6.97 -50.51
CA LEU A 663 -14.99 7.48 -51.67
C LEU A 663 -14.79 6.59 -52.90
N SER A 664 -15.78 6.60 -53.78
CA SER A 664 -15.64 5.99 -55.11
C SER A 664 -15.04 6.98 -56.10
N ASP A 665 -14.18 6.49 -57.00
CA ASP A 665 -13.66 7.21 -58.17
C ASP A 665 -14.74 7.39 -59.28
N GLY A 666 -15.98 6.93 -59.05
CA GLY A 666 -17.10 7.02 -59.98
C GLY A 666 -17.57 8.45 -60.31
N VAL A 667 -17.66 8.75 -61.61
CA VAL A 667 -18.03 10.08 -62.15
C VAL A 667 -19.52 10.30 -62.41
N SER A 668 -20.39 9.36 -62.00
CA SER A 668 -21.85 9.46 -62.25
C SER A 668 -22.54 10.45 -61.30
N ILE A 669 -23.75 10.92 -61.66
CA ILE A 669 -24.54 11.80 -60.79
C ILE A 669 -24.90 11.08 -59.48
N SER A 670 -25.25 9.79 -59.55
CA SER A 670 -25.50 8.97 -58.35
C SER A 670 -24.23 8.84 -57.50
N ALA A 671 -23.09 8.48 -58.11
CA ALA A 671 -21.80 8.36 -57.42
C ALA A 671 -21.41 9.64 -56.68
N ARG A 672 -21.66 10.83 -57.27
CA ARG A 672 -21.44 12.12 -56.60
C ARG A 672 -22.34 12.28 -55.37
N LEU A 673 -23.64 11.97 -55.46
CA LEU A 673 -24.58 12.04 -54.34
C LEU A 673 -24.23 11.05 -53.22
N TRP A 674 -23.81 9.82 -53.56
CA TRP A 674 -23.29 8.85 -52.58
C TRP A 674 -21.98 9.34 -51.94
N ASN A 675 -21.04 9.91 -52.73
CA ASN A 675 -19.81 10.52 -52.23
C ASN A 675 -20.06 11.73 -51.30
N GLU A 676 -21.12 12.51 -51.52
CA GLU A 676 -21.54 13.56 -50.58
C GLU A 676 -22.02 12.97 -49.24
N GLN A 677 -22.78 11.87 -49.25
CA GLN A 677 -23.16 11.17 -48.01
C GLN A 677 -21.94 10.53 -47.30
N ARG A 678 -21.04 9.88 -48.05
CA ARG A 678 -19.79 9.27 -47.55
C ARG A 678 -18.90 10.31 -46.84
N LYS A 679 -18.74 11.51 -47.42
CA LYS A 679 -18.02 12.64 -46.78
C LYS A 679 -18.65 13.06 -45.45
N LEU A 680 -19.97 13.14 -45.38
CA LEU A 680 -20.69 13.48 -44.15
C LEU A 680 -20.55 12.39 -43.08
N ILE A 681 -20.49 11.10 -43.45
CA ILE A 681 -20.21 9.99 -42.53
C ILE A 681 -18.83 10.15 -41.87
N LEU A 682 -17.78 10.42 -42.66
CA LEU A 682 -16.43 10.62 -42.12
C LEU A 682 -16.36 11.89 -41.24
N GLN A 683 -17.00 12.98 -41.64
CA GLN A 683 -17.07 14.20 -40.83
C GLN A 683 -17.79 13.96 -39.49
N ASP A 684 -18.91 13.24 -39.49
CA ASP A 684 -19.63 12.86 -38.27
C ASP A 684 -18.77 11.92 -37.39
N ALA A 685 -18.04 10.96 -37.99
CA ALA A 685 -17.15 10.02 -37.30
C ALA A 685 -15.98 10.73 -36.59
N PHE A 686 -15.29 11.66 -37.28
CA PHE A 686 -14.20 12.43 -36.70
C PHE A 686 -14.69 13.41 -35.62
N SER A 687 -15.68 14.24 -35.94
CA SER A 687 -16.08 15.37 -35.09
C SER A 687 -16.84 14.96 -33.82
N ASN A 688 -17.79 14.01 -33.93
CA ASN A 688 -18.67 13.66 -32.81
C ASN A 688 -18.13 12.52 -31.94
N PHE A 689 -17.28 11.64 -32.49
CA PHE A 689 -16.89 10.40 -31.82
C PHE A 689 -15.37 10.28 -31.60
N LEU A 690 -14.55 10.38 -32.65
CA LEU A 690 -13.12 10.12 -32.54
C LEU A 690 -12.35 11.25 -31.84
N LEU A 691 -12.42 12.48 -32.33
CA LEU A 691 -11.63 13.59 -31.78
C LEU A 691 -11.94 13.89 -30.30
N PRO A 692 -13.21 13.93 -29.83
CA PRO A 692 -13.51 14.12 -28.40
C PRO A 692 -13.02 12.96 -27.52
N TYR A 693 -13.02 11.73 -28.05
CA TYR A 693 -12.47 10.57 -27.35
C TYR A 693 -10.93 10.65 -27.27
N MET A 694 -10.24 11.01 -28.35
CA MET A 694 -8.78 11.14 -28.36
C MET A 694 -8.31 12.29 -27.49
N GLU A 695 -9.04 13.41 -27.42
CA GLU A 695 -8.76 14.49 -26.47
C GLU A 695 -8.78 13.98 -25.01
N LYS A 696 -9.85 13.24 -24.64
CA LYS A 696 -9.98 12.64 -23.31
C LYS A 696 -8.86 11.66 -23.01
N GLN A 697 -8.45 10.84 -23.99
CA GLN A 697 -7.31 9.94 -23.82
C GLN A 697 -5.97 10.68 -23.68
N ALA A 698 -5.75 11.77 -24.42
CA ALA A 698 -4.54 12.57 -24.29
C ALA A 698 -4.44 13.22 -22.91
N ARG A 699 -5.54 13.74 -22.34
CA ARG A 699 -5.59 14.24 -20.95
C ARG A 699 -5.20 13.14 -19.95
N VAL A 700 -5.80 11.95 -20.05
CA VAL A 700 -5.48 10.79 -19.18
C VAL A 700 -4.01 10.37 -19.33
N PHE A 701 -3.49 10.30 -20.56
CA PHE A 701 -2.09 9.97 -20.85
C PHE A 701 -1.11 10.98 -20.24
N LEU A 702 -1.36 12.28 -20.41
CA LEU A 702 -0.51 13.33 -19.81
C LEU A 702 -0.56 13.27 -18.26
N THR A 703 -1.74 13.07 -17.66
CA THR A 703 -1.88 12.94 -16.19
C THR A 703 -1.15 11.69 -15.68
N ALA A 704 -1.18 10.58 -16.40
CA ALA A 704 -0.42 9.37 -16.06
C ALA A 704 1.10 9.57 -16.21
N LYS A 705 1.55 10.20 -17.31
CA LYS A 705 2.96 10.49 -17.60
C LYS A 705 3.58 11.41 -16.55
N ALA A 706 2.90 12.51 -16.20
CA ALA A 706 3.36 13.46 -15.20
C ALA A 706 3.37 12.85 -13.78
N LYS A 707 2.39 11.99 -13.44
CA LYS A 707 2.41 11.25 -12.16
C LYS A 707 3.53 10.23 -12.08
N ALA A 708 3.83 9.51 -13.17
CA ALA A 708 4.95 8.58 -13.23
C ALA A 708 6.30 9.30 -13.01
N TRP A 709 6.50 10.46 -13.65
CA TRP A 709 7.69 11.29 -13.46
C TRP A 709 7.84 11.79 -12.02
N LEU A 710 6.75 12.25 -11.39
CA LEU A 710 6.79 12.65 -9.97
C LEU A 710 7.14 11.48 -9.05
N LEU A 711 6.63 10.27 -9.30
CA LEU A 711 6.98 9.09 -8.52
C LEU A 711 8.46 8.70 -8.68
N GLU A 712 9.03 8.86 -9.87
CA GLU A 712 10.47 8.63 -10.12
C GLU A 712 11.33 9.65 -9.36
N GLU A 713 11.02 10.95 -9.46
CA GLU A 713 11.78 12.00 -8.78
C GLU A 713 11.62 11.96 -7.25
N TYR A 714 10.42 11.70 -6.72
CA TYR A 714 10.22 11.47 -5.29
C TYR A 714 10.93 10.20 -4.81
N GLY A 715 10.89 9.11 -5.59
CA GLY A 715 11.61 7.87 -5.28
C GLY A 715 13.13 8.10 -5.22
N LYS A 716 13.67 8.87 -6.16
CA LYS A 716 15.08 9.30 -6.20
C LYS A 716 15.45 10.20 -5.01
N GLN A 717 14.61 11.16 -4.63
CA GLN A 717 14.86 12.03 -3.47
C GLN A 717 14.78 11.27 -2.14
N LEU A 718 13.80 10.36 -2.00
CA LEU A 718 13.69 9.48 -0.83
C LEU A 718 14.89 8.52 -0.75
N TRP A 719 15.27 7.90 -1.88
CA TRP A 719 16.44 7.03 -1.95
C TRP A 719 17.72 7.79 -1.57
N ASN A 720 17.94 9.00 -2.09
CA ASN A 720 19.12 9.81 -1.75
C ASN A 720 19.19 10.19 -0.26
N ARG A 721 18.07 10.17 0.48
CA ARG A 721 18.05 10.34 1.95
C ARG A 721 18.25 9.00 2.67
N ALA A 722 17.65 7.92 2.18
CA ALA A 722 17.72 6.58 2.77
C ALA A 722 19.05 5.84 2.50
N SER A 723 19.80 6.24 1.46
CA SER A 723 21.11 5.67 1.10
C SER A 723 22.29 6.52 1.56
N VAL A 724 22.10 7.40 2.55
CA VAL A 724 23.20 8.09 3.24
C VAL A 724 23.83 7.09 4.21
N ALA A 725 25.14 6.88 4.10
CA ALA A 725 25.88 6.05 5.06
C ALA A 725 25.90 6.71 6.45
N PRO A 726 26.00 5.94 7.55
CA PRO A 726 26.27 6.50 8.88
C PRO A 726 27.50 7.43 8.86
N TYR A 727 27.48 8.46 9.71
CA TYR A 727 28.63 9.35 9.85
C TYR A 727 29.84 8.58 10.42
N GLN A 728 30.99 8.73 9.79
CA GLN A 728 32.27 8.18 10.24
C GLN A 728 33.19 9.32 10.68
N HIS A 729 33.97 9.09 11.74
CA HIS A 729 35.03 10.01 12.18
C HIS A 729 36.14 10.07 11.11
N LYS A 730 36.90 11.18 11.07
CA LYS A 730 37.80 11.50 9.95
C LYS A 730 39.24 11.83 10.34
N GLU A 731 39.65 11.49 11.55
CA GLU A 731 41.02 11.70 12.01
C GLU A 731 41.93 10.55 11.58
N ASN A 732 43.15 10.87 11.16
CA ASN A 732 44.07 9.93 10.50
C ASN A 732 44.92 9.13 11.51
N ASP A 733 44.30 8.63 12.57
CA ASP A 733 44.97 7.82 13.58
C ASP A 733 44.88 6.33 13.18
N ASP A 734 45.95 5.83 12.56
CA ASP A 734 46.11 4.44 12.06
C ASP A 734 46.05 3.33 13.14
N GLU A 735 45.59 3.62 14.37
CA GLU A 735 45.59 2.73 15.54
C GLU A 735 44.21 2.54 16.22
N LEU A 736 43.10 3.02 15.63
CA LEU A 736 41.74 2.84 16.16
C LEU A 736 40.88 1.92 15.27
N ASP A 737 40.14 0.98 15.89
CA ASP A 737 39.29 -0.01 15.20
C ASP A 737 38.20 0.66 14.33
N GLU A 738 38.21 0.36 13.01
CA GLU A 738 37.28 0.88 11.99
C GLU A 738 35.78 0.60 12.30
N GLU A 739 35.47 -0.28 13.24
CA GLU A 739 34.11 -0.75 13.55
C GLU A 739 33.39 0.04 14.67
N THR A 740 34.06 0.94 15.40
CA THR A 740 33.44 1.63 16.55
C THR A 740 32.54 2.79 16.11
N ALA A 741 31.22 2.58 16.14
CA ALA A 741 30.23 3.62 15.83
C ALA A 741 30.32 4.82 16.79
N PRO A 742 30.19 6.07 16.30
CA PRO A 742 30.43 7.26 17.11
C PRO A 742 29.29 7.53 18.10
N ARG A 743 29.62 7.70 19.39
CA ARG A 743 28.77 8.41 20.36
C ARG A 743 28.35 9.79 19.81
N VAL A 744 27.06 10.11 19.86
CA VAL A 744 26.46 11.32 19.25
C VAL A 744 25.82 12.20 20.33
N MET A 745 26.11 13.50 20.33
CA MET A 745 25.26 14.47 21.03
C MET A 745 24.29 15.12 20.03
N ALA A 746 23.01 14.80 20.13
CA ALA A 746 21.96 15.47 19.37
C ALA A 746 21.51 16.74 20.11
N CYS A 747 21.31 17.84 19.40
CA CYS A 747 20.82 19.10 19.95
C CYS A 747 19.68 19.64 19.09
N CYS A 748 18.56 20.01 19.72
CA CYS A 748 17.43 20.64 19.04
C CYS A 748 17.05 21.95 19.71
N TRP A 749 16.86 23.00 18.90
CA TRP A 749 16.28 24.26 19.36
C TRP A 749 14.81 24.37 18.97
N ASP A 750 13.98 24.58 19.98
CA ASP A 750 12.56 24.91 19.87
C ASP A 750 12.32 26.23 20.63
N PRO A 751 11.50 27.17 20.13
CA PRO A 751 11.07 28.36 20.89
C PRO A 751 10.09 28.04 22.04
N GLY A 752 9.57 26.82 22.13
CA GLY A 752 8.67 26.34 23.17
C GLY A 752 9.35 26.00 24.50
N ASN A 753 8.62 25.28 25.35
CA ASN A 753 9.06 24.85 26.68
C ASN A 753 8.93 23.32 26.78
N PRO A 754 10.01 22.55 27.07
CA PRO A 754 11.36 23.00 27.41
C PRO A 754 12.17 23.51 26.21
N ALA A 755 12.86 24.63 26.39
CA ALA A 755 13.75 25.22 25.40
C ALA A 755 15.15 24.55 25.39
N THR A 756 15.79 24.58 24.21
CA THR A 756 17.06 23.92 23.82
C THR A 756 17.39 22.62 24.55
N THR A 757 17.07 21.49 23.91
CA THR A 757 17.32 20.16 24.48
C THR A 757 18.52 19.51 23.80
N PHE A 758 19.43 19.00 24.62
CA PHE A 758 20.57 18.17 24.25
C PHE A 758 20.29 16.74 24.70
N VAL A 759 20.61 15.76 23.85
CA VAL A 759 20.41 14.32 24.09
C VAL A 759 21.71 13.62 23.76
N MET A 760 22.25 12.87 24.71
CA MET A 760 23.42 12.04 24.50
C MET A 760 23.02 10.63 24.07
N LEU A 761 23.60 10.17 22.96
CA LEU A 761 23.43 8.81 22.43
C LEU A 761 24.75 8.05 22.49
N ASP A 762 24.69 6.77 22.87
CA ASP A 762 25.83 5.86 22.84
C ASP A 762 26.19 5.42 21.40
N SER A 763 27.08 4.43 21.25
CA SER A 763 27.45 3.86 19.95
C SER A 763 26.40 2.92 19.35
N LEU A 764 25.39 2.50 20.12
CA LEU A 764 24.25 1.69 19.65
C LEU A 764 23.05 2.56 19.25
N GLY A 765 23.03 3.83 19.65
CA GLY A 765 21.93 4.77 19.46
C GLY A 765 20.91 4.79 20.61
N GLU A 766 21.25 4.20 21.77
CA GLU A 766 20.46 4.29 22.98
C GLU A 766 20.71 5.64 23.69
N VAL A 767 19.66 6.20 24.32
CA VAL A 767 19.76 7.47 25.05
C VAL A 767 20.45 7.24 26.39
N MET A 768 21.61 7.87 26.59
CA MET A 768 22.31 7.85 27.88
C MET A 768 21.78 8.94 28.82
N ASP A 769 21.64 10.18 28.33
CA ASP A 769 21.36 11.35 29.17
C ASP A 769 20.69 12.50 28.37
N VAL A 770 20.02 13.43 29.06
CA VAL A 770 19.24 14.54 28.47
C VAL A 770 19.42 15.83 29.28
N LEU A 771 19.96 16.86 28.64
CA LEU A 771 20.19 18.18 29.22
C LEU A 771 19.28 19.24 28.60
N HIS A 772 18.51 19.96 29.42
CA HIS A 772 17.76 21.15 29.01
C HIS A 772 18.52 22.44 29.38
N ALA A 773 18.76 23.29 28.38
CA ALA A 773 19.60 24.49 28.45
C ALA A 773 18.92 25.70 27.75
N SER A 774 17.86 26.19 28.40
CA SER A 774 16.95 27.20 27.86
C SER A 774 17.58 28.55 27.46
N SER A 775 18.68 28.95 28.09
CA SER A 775 19.15 30.35 28.07
C SER A 775 20.30 30.64 27.10
N LEU A 776 20.83 29.63 26.39
CA LEU A 776 22.00 29.77 25.51
C LEU A 776 21.85 30.88 24.45
N ILE A 777 20.65 31.03 23.88
CA ILE A 777 20.37 31.93 22.73
C ILE A 777 19.70 33.25 23.19
N ILE A 778 19.39 33.40 24.48
CA ILE A 778 18.64 34.56 25.00
C ILE A 778 19.52 35.82 24.97
N TRP A 779 19.23 36.72 24.03
CA TRP A 779 19.86 38.04 23.93
C TRP A 779 19.04 39.11 24.67
N SER A 780 19.57 39.59 25.79
CA SER A 780 19.15 40.88 26.37
C SER A 780 20.36 41.65 26.89
N ARG A 781 20.72 42.74 26.21
CA ARG A 781 21.84 43.61 26.58
C ARG A 781 21.64 44.32 27.93
N ASN A 782 20.41 44.37 28.45
CA ASN A 782 20.04 45.18 29.62
C ASN A 782 19.68 44.34 30.86
N ASN A 783 19.69 43.00 30.79
CA ASN A 783 19.15 42.15 31.84
C ASN A 783 20.19 41.17 32.41
N GLN A 784 20.94 41.64 33.43
CA GLN A 784 22.04 40.89 34.06
C GLN A 784 21.64 39.48 34.53
N LYS A 785 20.38 39.27 34.95
CA LYS A 785 19.87 37.94 35.35
C LYS A 785 19.91 36.94 34.20
N GLN A 786 19.50 37.34 33.00
CA GLN A 786 19.50 36.48 31.81
C GLN A 786 20.94 36.17 31.36
N GLN A 787 21.84 37.16 31.39
CA GLN A 787 23.24 36.93 31.05
C GLN A 787 23.97 36.05 32.08
N LYS A 788 23.57 36.07 33.36
CA LYS A 788 24.04 35.09 34.35
C LYS A 788 23.51 33.68 34.06
N GLN A 789 22.21 33.54 33.73
CA GLN A 789 21.65 32.23 33.41
C GLN A 789 22.26 31.62 32.14
N LYS A 790 22.51 32.43 31.10
CA LYS A 790 23.23 31.97 29.91
C LYS A 790 24.59 31.37 30.28
N LYS A 791 25.37 32.00 31.16
CA LYS A 791 26.66 31.46 31.62
C LYS A 791 26.53 30.15 32.39
N ILE A 792 25.48 29.99 33.19
CA ILE A 792 25.20 28.72 33.91
C ILE A 792 24.85 27.61 32.91
N ASP A 793 24.01 27.90 31.92
CA ASP A 793 23.64 26.92 30.88
C ASP A 793 24.84 26.58 29.96
N GLN A 794 25.71 27.55 29.67
CA GLN A 794 26.99 27.34 28.97
C GLN A 794 27.96 26.43 29.76
N GLU A 795 28.06 26.61 31.09
CA GLU A 795 28.88 25.74 31.94
C GLU A 795 28.35 24.30 31.92
N ARG A 796 27.04 24.13 32.13
CA ARG A 796 26.36 22.81 32.14
C ARG A 796 26.51 22.05 30.82
N VAL A 797 26.48 22.73 29.68
CA VAL A 797 26.74 22.09 28.37
C VAL A 797 28.21 21.64 28.27
N ARG A 798 29.16 22.42 28.78
CA ARG A 798 30.58 22.04 28.77
C ARG A 798 30.88 20.87 29.72
N GLU A 799 30.25 20.85 30.90
CA GLU A 799 30.28 19.72 31.84
C GLU A 799 29.76 18.44 31.16
N PHE A 800 28.56 18.49 30.57
CA PHE A 800 27.92 17.39 29.83
C PHE A 800 28.75 16.89 28.63
N MET A 801 29.38 17.80 27.87
CA MET A 801 30.33 17.43 26.80
C MET A 801 31.59 16.76 27.35
N THR A 802 32.10 17.21 28.49
CA THR A 802 33.33 16.68 29.12
C THR A 802 33.11 15.29 29.73
N GLU A 803 31.93 15.06 30.30
CA GLU A 803 31.50 13.77 30.88
C GLU A 803 31.28 12.72 29.79
N HIS A 804 30.45 13.03 28.79
CA HIS A 804 30.00 12.03 27.79
C HIS A 804 30.89 11.91 26.54
N GLN A 805 31.80 12.87 26.33
CA GLN A 805 32.77 12.92 25.23
C GLN A 805 32.18 12.55 23.86
N PRO A 806 31.24 13.34 23.29
CA PRO A 806 30.65 13.05 21.99
C PRO A 806 31.66 13.22 20.84
N HIS A 807 31.72 12.24 19.92
CA HIS A 807 32.57 12.33 18.72
C HIS A 807 31.93 13.17 17.60
N VAL A 808 30.63 13.45 17.70
CA VAL A 808 29.91 14.29 16.74
C VAL A 808 28.71 14.96 17.42
N VAL A 809 28.51 16.24 17.09
CA VAL A 809 27.35 17.03 17.54
C VAL A 809 26.40 17.25 16.36
N VAL A 810 25.16 16.78 16.48
CA VAL A 810 24.13 16.85 15.43
C VAL A 810 23.09 17.89 15.82
N LEU A 811 23.00 18.99 15.06
CA LEU A 811 22.12 20.12 15.37
C LEU A 811 20.89 20.15 14.46
N GLY A 812 19.71 19.98 15.06
CA GLY A 812 18.41 20.16 14.42
C GLY A 812 18.09 21.65 14.24
N ALA A 813 17.83 22.06 13.00
CA ALA A 813 17.59 23.46 12.64
C ALA A 813 16.16 23.69 12.13
N VAL A 814 15.34 24.38 12.94
CA VAL A 814 13.95 24.77 12.58
C VAL A 814 13.90 26.17 11.97
N ASN A 815 14.82 27.07 12.33
CA ASN A 815 14.88 28.43 11.79
C ASN A 815 16.31 28.98 11.69
N LEU A 816 16.45 30.27 11.36
CA LEU A 816 17.75 30.94 11.22
C LEU A 816 18.51 31.11 12.55
N ALA A 817 17.83 31.16 13.70
CA ALA A 817 18.46 31.30 15.02
C ALA A 817 19.31 30.07 15.40
N CYS A 818 18.98 28.90 14.86
CA CYS A 818 19.77 27.67 15.00
C CYS A 818 21.22 27.82 14.49
N ARG A 819 21.52 28.78 13.60
CA ARG A 819 22.91 29.11 13.22
C ARG A 819 23.71 29.70 14.38
N ARG A 820 23.08 30.52 15.24
CA ARG A 820 23.72 31.08 16.43
C ARG A 820 23.96 30.01 17.49
N LEU A 821 23.03 29.05 17.64
CA LEU A 821 23.28 27.90 18.51
C LEU A 821 24.47 27.07 18.03
N LYS A 822 24.64 26.90 16.71
CA LYS A 822 25.87 26.32 16.16
C LYS A 822 27.09 27.15 16.57
N GLU A 823 27.09 28.46 16.32
CA GLU A 823 28.21 29.36 16.68
C GLU A 823 28.56 29.26 18.19
N GLU A 824 27.58 29.32 19.08
CA GLU A 824 27.74 29.17 20.54
C GLU A 824 28.30 27.80 20.94
N ILE A 825 27.96 26.72 20.23
CA ILE A 825 28.50 25.36 20.45
C ILE A 825 29.95 25.21 19.93
N TYR A 826 30.41 26.08 19.02
CA TYR A 826 31.83 26.16 18.62
C TYR A 826 32.65 27.12 19.52
N GLU A 827 32.02 27.89 20.40
CA GLU A 827 32.68 28.75 21.41
C GLU A 827 32.85 28.06 22.78
N LEU A 828 32.31 26.84 22.95
CA LEU A 828 32.30 26.06 24.20
C LEU A 828 33.39 24.98 24.26
#